data_AF-A0A1Z5TF53-F1
#
_entry.id   AF-A0A1Z5TF53-F1
#
_cell.length_a   1.000
_cell.length_b   1.000
_cell.length_c   1.000
_cell.angle_alpha   90.00
_cell.angle_beta   90.00
_cell.angle_gamma   90.00
#
_symmetry.space_group_name_H-M   'P 1'
#
loop_
_entity.id
_entity.type
_entity.pdbx_description
1 polymer ?
#
loop_
_entity_poly.entity_id
_entity_poly.type
_entity_poly.pdbx_seq_one_letter_code
_entity_poly.pdbx_strand_id
1 'polypeptide(L)'
;MSGSSDDSNALLQEILDTLKSLKQDHSQLSSAVDAINGRVNVLAGVKQSHEGIAHDASYPSPKVGASSPRVPPRSRNSVSSFDGKEPNGQAHTASSPARSSALTSKIILTSYPGQAGVDPLPMEWGAKDPEKRGPVVVSRAPSTIKRRNAIGAHGGSYSIYYALGVASHQVTTDHKPDFTNTEPAAKLGPFASWGDPKKIVAMDPYGHLAPWLYKDHMQNEGLEIRPSIAVTKAHMRLPELEDSVRKGRLVPDGKICLNDSGELAVTKIAVEPVWYLPGVAERFGVDEGTLRRSLFEYTGGSYPELITRGDVKLFLPPIGGLTVYCFGDPAKMSDPNVRLALRVHDECNGSDVFGSDICTCRPYLIFGIEEAVKEAQNGGSGVVIYFRKEGRALGEVTKYLVYNARKRGSDKASEYFKRTENIAGVKDMRFQALMPDILHWLGITKIDRMLSMSDMKHDAIVEQGIPIHERVPIPDEMIPEDSRVEIDAKIFAGYFSSGRVITAEELDQVHGRAWEDVDLSKWDTQSKREAQASPSFYPAAPNAIRTSALNFSTAQNLCPERNGSDNNDFYLYTSGRWLWDEESRLQERYKEFNVPGLKSLAAKACGAQSCISMVKLAEGGFNKVFRLDMDNGEVVMARMPTPIVGPISKVLASEVATMGFTRNVLNIPVPKVIAWDGETANAAGCEFILMEEARGKPLAAVWPGMELDEKFKIVKEVVQIQKKLQSVTFSKYGSLYYKSDAARYSTSIDIDGSLPPSAKMYAEDRFVVGPLAEGSFWEPKHANLAIDRGPWSSAQGYLRAISQRERLKYAPEGLPADPQDDFGSLDSPQARLSLLHKFEAVSAYLPPSQQSLNRGTLFHWDLRAANLFVKDGRITSLIDWQDAWIAPLFMQERRPQLLEYDGEIMLRLPGHFEMIENKAEKAKVQTQVERSILSWYYHRVVRERLPALQELFDLPLARVRRETVLLASDIWECETIPLRECLYQLQRQWDKLNTNVACPIHFSSQGIEAHEEASSDWNDRAKFWASLSGFVSQDGYTSLEDYEEARKLFKELREEGLQSLSGKELAEFEDQSKWVERLG
;
A
#
# COMPACT_ATOMS: atom_id res chain seq x y z
N MET A 1 29.66 -15.31 -27.82
CA MET A 1 29.49 -16.14 -26.61
C MET A 1 28.05 -16.63 -26.61
N SER A 2 27.82 -17.94 -26.69
CA SER A 2 26.51 -18.55 -26.99
C SER A 2 25.71 -18.92 -25.73
N GLY A 3 25.37 -17.93 -24.90
CA GLY A 3 24.69 -18.14 -23.61
C GLY A 3 23.44 -17.29 -23.36
N SER A 4 22.98 -16.45 -24.29
CA SER A 4 21.86 -15.51 -24.06
C SER A 4 20.49 -16.00 -24.58
N SER A 5 20.44 -16.93 -25.53
CA SER A 5 19.17 -17.31 -26.20
C SER A 5 18.21 -18.12 -25.32
N ASP A 6 18.71 -18.87 -24.34
CA ASP A 6 17.88 -19.71 -23.47
C ASP A 6 17.18 -18.90 -22.36
N ASP A 7 17.83 -17.83 -21.85
CA ASP A 7 17.23 -16.93 -20.85
C ASP A 7 16.13 -16.05 -21.47
N SER A 8 16.31 -15.58 -22.72
CA SER A 8 15.29 -14.79 -23.43
C SER A 8 14.02 -15.59 -23.74
N ASN A 9 14.16 -16.88 -24.08
CA ASN A 9 13.02 -17.79 -24.29
C ASN A 9 12.26 -18.10 -22.99
N ALA A 10 12.98 -18.27 -21.87
CA ALA A 10 12.36 -18.48 -20.57
C ALA A 10 11.58 -17.23 -20.11
N LEU A 11 12.13 -16.04 -20.32
CA LEU A 11 11.48 -14.77 -20.04
C LEU A 11 10.23 -14.56 -20.90
N LEU A 12 10.30 -14.87 -22.20
CA LEU A 12 9.15 -14.78 -23.12
C LEU A 12 8.01 -15.71 -22.67
N GLN A 13 8.35 -16.94 -22.25
CA GLN A 13 7.39 -17.90 -21.76
C GLN A 13 6.74 -17.45 -20.44
N GLU A 14 7.52 -16.88 -19.51
CA GLU A 14 7.02 -16.34 -18.24
C GLU A 14 6.10 -15.12 -18.46
N ILE A 15 6.42 -14.24 -19.42
CA ILE A 15 5.57 -13.11 -19.82
C ILE A 15 4.24 -13.61 -20.41
N LEU A 16 4.30 -14.59 -21.32
CA LEU A 16 3.10 -15.18 -21.94
C LEU A 16 2.21 -15.89 -20.92
N ASP A 17 2.79 -16.61 -19.95
CA ASP A 17 2.04 -17.30 -18.90
C ASP A 17 1.42 -16.31 -17.90
N THR A 18 2.12 -15.21 -17.58
CA THR A 18 1.60 -14.13 -16.72
C THR A 18 0.44 -13.38 -17.41
N LEU A 19 0.55 -13.11 -18.71
CA LEU A 19 -0.50 -12.49 -19.51
C LEU A 19 -1.75 -13.39 -19.62
N LYS A 20 -1.56 -14.71 -19.79
CA LYS A 20 -2.66 -15.68 -19.77
C LYS A 20 -3.38 -15.72 -18.43
N SER A 21 -2.64 -15.66 -17.32
CA SER A 21 -3.22 -15.58 -15.97
C SER A 21 -4.03 -14.30 -15.78
N LEU A 22 -3.47 -13.13 -16.14
CA LEU A 22 -4.15 -11.84 -16.05
C LEU A 22 -5.42 -11.79 -16.90
N LYS A 23 -5.39 -12.36 -18.10
CA LYS A 23 -6.56 -12.47 -18.98
C LYS A 23 -7.66 -13.35 -18.39
N GLN A 24 -7.29 -14.44 -17.74
CA GLN A 24 -8.24 -15.34 -17.09
C GLN A 24 -8.88 -14.67 -15.87
N ASP A 25 -8.11 -13.93 -15.09
CA ASP A 25 -8.60 -13.18 -13.92
C ASP A 25 -9.50 -12.00 -14.35
N HIS A 26 -9.11 -11.27 -15.40
CA HIS A 26 -9.89 -10.15 -15.93
C HIS A 26 -11.21 -10.62 -16.58
N SER A 27 -11.20 -11.74 -17.30
CA SER A 27 -12.42 -12.35 -17.85
C SER A 27 -13.37 -12.83 -16.76
N GLN A 28 -12.84 -13.39 -15.66
CA GLN A 28 -13.64 -13.77 -14.49
C GLN A 28 -14.24 -12.54 -13.79
N LEU A 29 -13.48 -11.46 -13.67
CA LEU A 29 -13.92 -10.22 -13.04
C LEU A 29 -14.99 -9.51 -13.90
N SER A 30 -14.76 -9.37 -15.20
CA SER A 30 -15.73 -8.81 -16.17
C SER A 30 -17.04 -9.61 -16.18
N SER A 31 -16.97 -10.95 -16.21
CA SER A 31 -18.15 -11.81 -16.12
C SER A 31 -18.91 -11.64 -14.80
N ALA A 32 -18.20 -11.41 -13.69
CA ALA A 32 -18.81 -11.15 -12.39
C ALA A 32 -19.49 -9.77 -12.36
N VAL A 33 -18.88 -8.75 -12.95
CA VAL A 33 -19.42 -7.39 -13.07
C VAL A 33 -20.66 -7.35 -13.96
N ASP A 34 -20.65 -8.03 -15.11
CA ASP A 34 -21.82 -8.14 -16.00
C ASP A 34 -22.97 -8.91 -15.36
N ALA A 35 -22.67 -9.95 -14.58
CA ALA A 35 -23.67 -10.66 -13.80
C ALA A 35 -24.29 -9.79 -12.70
N ILE A 36 -23.53 -8.87 -12.12
CA ILE A 36 -24.01 -7.89 -11.14
C ILE A 36 -24.86 -6.82 -11.84
N ASN A 37 -24.39 -6.24 -12.93
CA ASN A 37 -25.12 -5.23 -13.71
C ASN A 37 -26.43 -5.76 -14.29
N GLY A 38 -26.45 -7.01 -14.76
CA GLY A 38 -27.67 -7.69 -15.19
C GLY A 38 -28.70 -7.85 -14.06
N ARG A 39 -28.25 -8.16 -12.84
CA ARG A 39 -29.12 -8.25 -11.65
C ARG A 39 -29.64 -6.88 -11.20
N VAL A 40 -28.82 -5.84 -11.29
CA VAL A 40 -29.20 -4.46 -10.96
C VAL A 40 -30.23 -3.91 -11.94
N ASN A 41 -30.08 -4.16 -13.24
CA ASN A 41 -31.04 -3.73 -14.26
C ASN A 41 -32.39 -4.46 -14.17
N VAL A 42 -32.39 -5.75 -13.78
CA VAL A 42 -33.63 -6.49 -13.49
C VAL A 42 -34.34 -5.94 -12.24
N LEU A 43 -33.58 -5.54 -11.21
CA LEU A 43 -34.14 -4.91 -10.01
C LEU A 43 -34.68 -3.49 -10.29
N ALA A 44 -34.06 -2.75 -11.21
CA ALA A 44 -34.52 -1.43 -11.64
C ALA A 44 -35.81 -1.49 -12.48
N GLY A 45 -35.97 -2.48 -13.37
CA GLY A 45 -37.19 -2.70 -14.16
C GLY A 45 -38.41 -3.10 -13.31
N VAL A 46 -38.18 -3.74 -12.15
CA VAL A 46 -39.25 -4.09 -11.19
C VAL A 46 -39.72 -2.87 -10.38
N LYS A 47 -38.88 -1.82 -10.23
CA LYS A 47 -39.29 -0.55 -9.58
C LYS A 47 -40.21 0.31 -10.47
N GLN A 48 -39.96 0.37 -11.78
CA GLN A 48 -40.78 1.17 -12.70
C GLN A 48 -42.22 0.63 -12.89
N SER A 49 -42.49 -0.63 -12.55
CA SER A 49 -43.84 -1.21 -12.59
C SER A 49 -44.66 -0.97 -11.32
N HIS A 50 -44.06 -0.41 -10.26
CA HIS A 50 -44.74 -0.17 -8.97
C HIS A 50 -45.03 1.31 -8.66
N GLU A 51 -44.48 2.27 -9.41
CA GLU A 51 -44.68 3.72 -9.16
C GLU A 51 -45.81 4.36 -9.98
N GLY A 52 -46.60 3.56 -10.70
CA GLY A 52 -47.72 4.03 -11.51
C GLY A 52 -49.09 3.85 -10.85
N ILE A 53 -49.30 4.27 -9.60
CA ILE A 53 -50.62 4.68 -9.02
C ILE A 53 -50.32 5.40 -7.70
N ALA A 54 -50.36 6.74 -7.70
CA ALA A 54 -50.84 7.55 -6.58
C ALA A 54 -50.80 9.04 -6.97
N HIS A 55 -51.96 9.62 -7.26
CA HIS A 55 -52.25 11.00 -6.87
C HIS A 55 -53.76 11.22 -6.68
N ASP A 56 -54.03 11.98 -5.62
CA ASP A 56 -55.23 12.72 -5.24
C ASP A 56 -56.29 12.11 -4.32
N ALA A 57 -56.56 12.90 -3.27
CA ALA A 57 -57.37 12.64 -2.10
C ALA A 57 -58.58 13.60 -2.06
N SER A 58 -59.77 13.08 -1.73
CA SER A 58 -60.85 13.81 -1.03
C SER A 58 -62.05 12.89 -0.70
N TYR A 59 -62.58 12.99 0.53
CA TYR A 59 -63.76 12.30 1.13
C TYR A 59 -65.12 12.61 0.43
N PRO A 60 -66.30 11.96 0.71
CA PRO A 60 -66.71 11.07 1.82
C PRO A 60 -67.54 9.78 1.46
N SER A 61 -67.81 8.89 2.44
CA SER A 61 -68.77 7.74 2.38
C SER A 61 -70.26 8.21 2.34
N PRO A 62 -71.34 7.40 2.05
CA PRO A 62 -71.52 5.93 2.15
C PRO A 62 -72.52 5.22 1.13
N LYS A 63 -72.72 3.89 1.30
CA LYS A 63 -73.93 3.03 1.07
C LYS A 63 -73.89 1.86 0.03
N VAL A 64 -74.08 0.67 0.61
CA VAL A 64 -74.70 -0.61 0.21
C VAL A 64 -75.41 -0.74 -1.16
N GLY A 65 -75.16 -1.85 -1.86
CA GLY A 65 -76.02 -2.43 -2.90
C GLY A 65 -75.52 -3.79 -3.41
N ALA A 66 -76.35 -4.82 -3.32
CA ALA A 66 -76.02 -6.23 -3.49
C ALA A 66 -76.25 -6.79 -4.93
N SER A 67 -75.46 -7.78 -5.34
CA SER A 67 -75.98 -8.98 -6.03
C SER A 67 -74.95 -10.13 -5.94
N SER A 68 -75.45 -11.32 -5.62
CA SER A 68 -74.77 -12.61 -5.41
C SER A 68 -75.22 -13.58 -6.53
N PRO A 69 -74.64 -14.80 -6.76
CA PRO A 69 -74.46 -15.83 -5.73
C PRO A 69 -73.28 -16.85 -5.86
N ARG A 70 -73.12 -17.59 -4.76
CA ARG A 70 -72.25 -18.77 -4.42
C ARG A 70 -72.42 -19.99 -5.35
N VAL A 71 -71.48 -20.96 -5.38
CA VAL A 71 -71.44 -22.23 -4.57
C VAL A 71 -70.16 -23.08 -4.92
N PRO A 72 -69.68 -24.03 -4.07
CA PRO A 72 -68.26 -24.30 -3.79
C PRO A 72 -67.76 -25.76 -4.11
N PRO A 73 -66.82 -26.45 -3.38
CA PRO A 73 -65.58 -27.04 -3.93
C PRO A 73 -65.45 -28.59 -3.79
N ARG A 74 -64.39 -29.24 -4.34
CA ARG A 74 -63.81 -30.57 -3.96
C ARG A 74 -62.67 -30.97 -4.93
N SER A 75 -61.43 -31.29 -4.53
CA SER A 75 -60.82 -32.47 -3.84
C SER A 75 -60.36 -33.64 -4.74
N ARG A 76 -59.03 -33.83 -4.82
CA ARG A 76 -58.20 -35.07 -4.80
C ARG A 76 -58.75 -36.40 -5.35
N ASN A 77 -58.06 -37.03 -6.33
CA ASN A 77 -57.04 -38.11 -6.14
C ASN A 77 -56.79 -38.98 -7.41
N SER A 78 -55.52 -39.42 -7.53
CA SER A 78 -54.96 -40.69 -8.05
C SER A 78 -55.38 -41.28 -9.40
N VAL A 79 -54.41 -41.61 -10.27
CA VAL A 79 -54.39 -42.83 -11.10
C VAL A 79 -52.95 -43.27 -11.40
N SER A 80 -52.70 -44.58 -11.32
CA SER A 80 -51.52 -45.33 -11.76
C SER A 80 -51.85 -46.24 -12.95
N SER A 81 -50.81 -46.52 -13.76
CA SER A 81 -50.53 -47.74 -14.59
C SER A 81 -51.48 -48.17 -15.72
N PHE A 82 -50.94 -48.34 -16.95
CA PHE A 82 -50.84 -49.62 -17.68
C PHE A 82 -50.05 -49.50 -19.03
N ASP A 83 -49.40 -50.61 -19.39
CA ASP A 83 -48.51 -50.98 -20.52
C ASP A 83 -49.04 -50.68 -21.95
N GLY A 84 -48.31 -50.71 -23.07
CA GLY A 84 -46.95 -51.09 -23.47
C GLY A 84 -46.93 -51.48 -24.97
N LYS A 85 -45.81 -51.24 -25.69
CA LYS A 85 -45.25 -52.05 -26.82
C LYS A 85 -44.15 -51.32 -27.61
N GLU A 86 -42.95 -51.91 -27.66
CA GLU A 86 -41.84 -51.61 -28.58
C GLU A 86 -42.01 -52.32 -29.95
N PRO A 87 -41.14 -52.01 -30.96
CA PRO A 87 -39.92 -52.81 -31.10
C PRO A 87 -38.63 -52.04 -31.52
N ASN A 88 -37.56 -52.34 -30.78
CA ASN A 88 -36.19 -52.72 -31.16
C ASN A 88 -35.37 -51.99 -32.26
N GLY A 89 -34.16 -51.56 -31.87
CA GLY A 89 -33.02 -51.22 -32.74
C GLY A 89 -31.85 -50.60 -31.97
N GLN A 90 -30.89 -51.43 -31.53
CA GLN A 90 -29.69 -51.04 -30.74
C GLN A 90 -28.69 -50.17 -31.51
N ALA A 91 -28.12 -49.16 -30.85
CA ALA A 91 -26.73 -48.75 -31.00
C ALA A 91 -26.24 -48.05 -29.72
N HIS A 92 -25.13 -48.58 -29.17
CA HIS A 92 -24.45 -48.06 -27.98
C HIS A 92 -23.79 -46.70 -28.23
N THR A 93 -23.77 -45.81 -27.23
CA THR A 93 -22.56 -45.08 -26.80
C THR A 93 -22.81 -44.34 -25.49
N ALA A 94 -21.82 -44.40 -24.60
CA ALA A 94 -21.83 -43.89 -23.25
C ALA A 94 -21.89 -42.34 -23.20
N SER A 95 -22.74 -41.80 -22.33
CA SER A 95 -22.72 -40.38 -21.96
C SER A 95 -22.41 -40.21 -20.47
N SER A 96 -21.41 -39.36 -20.21
CA SER A 96 -20.91 -38.90 -18.92
C SER A 96 -22.01 -38.21 -18.08
N PRO A 97 -21.91 -38.21 -16.73
CA PRO A 97 -22.94 -37.64 -15.87
C PRO A 97 -22.92 -36.11 -15.95
N ALA A 98 -24.09 -35.54 -16.24
CA ALA A 98 -24.32 -34.10 -16.24
C ALA A 98 -24.14 -33.52 -14.81
N ARG A 99 -23.30 -32.49 -14.69
CA ARG A 99 -23.19 -31.66 -13.48
C ARG A 99 -24.49 -30.86 -13.29
N SER A 100 -25.29 -31.22 -12.29
CA SER A 100 -26.44 -30.43 -11.86
C SER A 100 -25.98 -29.16 -11.13
N SER A 101 -26.47 -28.01 -11.57
CA SER A 101 -26.31 -26.71 -10.91
C SER A 101 -27.14 -26.65 -9.62
N ALA A 102 -26.49 -26.74 -8.46
CA ALA A 102 -27.15 -26.79 -7.15
C ALA A 102 -27.40 -25.42 -6.48
N LEU A 103 -27.55 -24.32 -7.24
CA LEU A 103 -27.67 -22.96 -6.68
C LEU A 103 -28.95 -22.19 -7.06
N THR A 104 -30.02 -22.88 -7.47
CA THR A 104 -31.34 -22.28 -7.70
C THR A 104 -32.41 -22.84 -6.75
N SER A 105 -32.11 -22.97 -5.46
CA SER A 105 -33.15 -23.21 -4.44
C SER A 105 -33.72 -21.88 -3.93
N LYS A 106 -35.04 -21.74 -3.85
CA LYS A 106 -35.74 -20.55 -3.34
C LYS A 106 -35.21 -20.18 -1.94
N ILE A 107 -34.86 -18.91 -1.73
CA ILE A 107 -34.47 -18.40 -0.40
C ILE A 107 -35.69 -18.46 0.52
N ILE A 108 -35.58 -19.20 1.62
CA ILE A 108 -36.63 -19.32 2.64
C ILE A 108 -36.38 -18.26 3.70
N LEU A 109 -37.13 -17.16 3.65
CA LEU A 109 -37.16 -16.19 4.75
C LEU A 109 -38.11 -16.71 5.84
N THR A 110 -37.63 -16.78 7.09
CA THR A 110 -38.44 -17.14 8.28
C THR A 110 -38.59 -15.94 9.22
N SER A 111 -38.82 -14.78 8.61
CA SER A 111 -38.84 -13.50 9.31
C SER A 111 -40.07 -13.35 10.21
N TYR A 112 -41.21 -13.98 9.96
CA TYR A 112 -42.41 -13.78 10.78
C TYR A 112 -42.81 -15.02 11.60
N PRO A 113 -43.32 -14.85 12.84
CA PRO A 113 -43.84 -15.95 13.64
C PRO A 113 -45.12 -16.50 12.98
N GLY A 114 -45.33 -17.82 13.05
CA GLY A 114 -46.51 -18.48 12.51
C GLY A 114 -46.54 -18.68 10.99
N GLN A 115 -45.46 -18.36 10.27
CA GLN A 115 -45.30 -18.71 8.86
C GLN A 115 -45.37 -20.23 8.67
N ALA A 116 -46.09 -20.70 7.65
CA ALA A 116 -46.39 -22.12 7.46
C ALA A 116 -45.12 -23.02 7.47
N GLY A 117 -45.07 -23.89 8.48
CA GLY A 117 -44.00 -24.85 8.72
C GLY A 117 -42.82 -24.34 9.55
N VAL A 118 -42.83 -23.09 10.05
CA VAL A 118 -41.87 -22.60 11.04
C VAL A 118 -42.23 -23.21 12.40
N ASP A 119 -41.32 -24.03 12.94
CA ASP A 119 -41.51 -24.83 14.16
C ASP A 119 -40.16 -24.88 14.91
N PRO A 120 -39.78 -23.80 15.61
CA PRO A 120 -38.49 -23.71 16.29
C PRO A 120 -38.38 -24.76 17.39
N LEU A 121 -37.18 -25.31 17.58
CA LEU A 121 -36.92 -26.28 18.65
C LEU A 121 -37.25 -25.68 20.02
N PRO A 122 -38.06 -26.38 20.85
CA PRO A 122 -38.36 -25.93 22.20
C PRO A 122 -37.07 -25.90 23.03
N MET A 123 -36.93 -24.86 23.87
CA MET A 123 -35.78 -24.71 24.75
C MET A 123 -36.14 -23.94 26.01
N GLU A 124 -35.57 -24.34 27.15
CA GLU A 124 -35.67 -23.63 28.42
C GLU A 124 -34.29 -23.14 28.86
N TRP A 125 -34.00 -21.85 28.68
CA TRP A 125 -32.72 -21.28 29.14
C TRP A 125 -32.58 -21.40 30.66
N GLY A 126 -31.43 -21.89 31.13
CA GLY A 126 -31.19 -22.18 32.55
C GLY A 126 -31.69 -23.54 33.03
N ALA A 127 -32.26 -24.40 32.18
CA ALA A 127 -32.57 -25.77 32.58
C ALA A 127 -31.28 -26.58 32.87
N LYS A 128 -31.28 -27.29 34.01
CA LYS A 128 -30.18 -28.18 34.41
C LYS A 128 -30.10 -29.46 33.57
N ASP A 129 -31.23 -29.90 33.04
CA ASP A 129 -31.32 -31.06 32.17
C ASP A 129 -30.99 -30.63 30.73
N PRO A 130 -29.91 -31.15 30.10
CA PRO A 130 -29.51 -30.75 28.75
C PRO A 130 -30.60 -30.94 27.70
N GLU A 131 -31.46 -31.96 27.84
CA GLU A 131 -32.56 -32.23 26.93
C GLU A 131 -33.65 -31.15 27.01
N LYS A 132 -34.00 -30.72 28.23
CA LYS A 132 -34.95 -29.61 28.45
C LYS A 132 -34.36 -28.27 28.09
N ARG A 133 -33.04 -28.09 28.31
CA ARG A 133 -32.33 -26.92 27.79
C ARG A 133 -32.47 -26.91 26.26
N GLY A 134 -32.25 -28.03 25.59
CA GLY A 134 -32.27 -28.15 24.13
C GLY A 134 -31.03 -27.53 23.46
N PRO A 135 -30.74 -27.81 22.18
CA PRO A 135 -29.57 -27.28 21.48
C PRO A 135 -29.71 -25.83 21.04
N VAL A 136 -28.59 -25.14 20.81
CA VAL A 136 -28.56 -23.83 20.13
C VAL A 136 -28.46 -24.06 18.62
N VAL A 137 -29.48 -23.66 17.86
CA VAL A 137 -29.60 -23.95 16.43
C VAL A 137 -29.93 -22.70 15.64
N VAL A 138 -29.02 -22.29 14.75
CA VAL A 138 -29.23 -21.18 13.79
C VAL A 138 -29.69 -21.64 12.41
N SER A 139 -29.36 -22.88 12.02
CA SER A 139 -29.59 -23.57 10.73
C SER A 139 -29.82 -22.75 9.45
N ARG A 140 -29.08 -23.08 8.38
CA ARG A 140 -29.15 -22.40 7.08
C ARG A 140 -29.73 -23.25 5.95
N ALA A 141 -29.81 -24.57 6.13
CA ALA A 141 -30.26 -25.46 5.06
C ALA A 141 -31.79 -25.33 4.85
N PRO A 142 -32.30 -25.38 3.60
CA PRO A 142 -33.73 -25.24 3.32
C PRO A 142 -34.63 -26.22 4.09
N SER A 143 -34.12 -27.41 4.42
CA SER A 143 -34.83 -28.45 5.17
C SER A 143 -34.93 -28.17 6.68
N THR A 144 -33.98 -27.42 7.26
CA THR A 144 -33.86 -27.26 8.72
C THR A 144 -33.90 -25.80 9.19
N ILE A 145 -33.87 -24.82 8.29
CA ILE A 145 -34.00 -23.38 8.60
C ILE A 145 -35.29 -23.03 9.37
N LYS A 146 -36.33 -23.85 9.20
CA LYS A 146 -37.61 -23.69 9.89
C LYS A 146 -37.60 -24.17 11.35
N ARG A 147 -36.57 -24.94 11.74
CA ARG A 147 -36.38 -25.50 13.10
C ARG A 147 -35.43 -24.68 13.97
N ARG A 148 -34.83 -23.59 13.45
CA ARG A 148 -33.88 -22.75 14.18
C ARG A 148 -34.53 -22.05 15.38
N ASN A 149 -33.81 -21.99 16.50
CA ASN A 149 -34.22 -21.34 17.75
C ASN A 149 -33.25 -20.23 18.19
N ALA A 150 -32.34 -19.81 17.31
CA ALA A 150 -31.42 -18.70 17.53
C ALA A 150 -31.28 -17.82 16.27
N ILE A 151 -31.08 -16.52 16.49
CA ILE A 151 -30.79 -15.52 15.44
C ILE A 151 -29.28 -15.44 15.24
N GLY A 152 -28.82 -15.21 14.00
CA GLY A 152 -27.41 -15.00 13.69
C GLY A 152 -26.72 -16.23 13.12
N ALA A 153 -25.47 -16.46 13.53
CA ALA A 153 -24.58 -17.42 12.89
C ALA A 153 -23.55 -18.01 13.88
N HIS A 154 -23.20 -19.29 13.70
CA HIS A 154 -21.99 -19.87 14.32
C HIS A 154 -20.72 -19.28 13.70
N GLY A 155 -19.62 -19.28 14.45
CA GLY A 155 -18.32 -18.77 14.01
C GLY A 155 -18.00 -17.36 14.52
N GLY A 156 -18.88 -16.73 15.30
CA GLY A 156 -18.75 -15.34 15.75
C GLY A 156 -18.40 -14.38 14.61
N SER A 157 -17.34 -13.58 14.79
CA SER A 157 -16.81 -12.68 13.76
C SER A 157 -16.31 -13.38 12.47
N TYR A 158 -16.04 -14.69 12.50
CA TYR A 158 -15.60 -15.47 11.33
C TYR A 158 -16.76 -15.99 10.47
N SER A 159 -18.00 -15.80 10.91
CA SER A 159 -19.19 -16.23 10.16
C SER A 159 -19.29 -15.63 8.76
N ILE A 160 -18.78 -14.40 8.57
CA ILE A 160 -18.72 -13.72 7.27
C ILE A 160 -17.69 -14.39 6.34
N TYR A 161 -16.51 -14.73 6.85
CA TYR A 161 -15.51 -15.47 6.08
C TYR A 161 -16.02 -16.87 5.69
N TYR A 162 -16.74 -17.54 6.59
CA TYR A 162 -17.39 -18.80 6.26
C TYR A 162 -18.41 -18.63 5.12
N ALA A 163 -19.20 -17.54 5.14
CA ALA A 163 -20.13 -17.24 4.06
C ALA A 163 -19.42 -16.99 2.71
N LEU A 164 -18.29 -16.26 2.73
CA LEU A 164 -17.45 -16.06 1.55
C LEU A 164 -16.84 -17.39 1.04
N GLY A 165 -16.40 -18.27 1.93
CA GLY A 165 -15.89 -19.60 1.57
C GLY A 165 -16.95 -20.49 0.91
N VAL A 166 -18.21 -20.38 1.34
CA VAL A 166 -19.34 -21.06 0.67
C VAL A 166 -19.61 -20.44 -0.70
N ALA A 167 -19.57 -19.10 -0.80
CA ALA A 167 -19.79 -18.39 -2.06
C ALA A 167 -18.69 -18.63 -3.11
N SER A 168 -17.44 -18.77 -2.67
CA SER A 168 -16.29 -19.10 -3.51
C SER A 168 -16.13 -20.61 -3.76
N HIS A 169 -17.09 -21.42 -3.33
CA HIS A 169 -17.09 -22.88 -3.47
C HIS A 169 -15.92 -23.61 -2.78
N GLN A 170 -15.25 -22.97 -1.81
CA GLN A 170 -14.25 -23.62 -0.96
C GLN A 170 -14.92 -24.55 0.07
N VAL A 171 -16.17 -24.28 0.43
CA VAL A 171 -17.00 -25.12 1.32
C VAL A 171 -18.35 -25.35 0.65
N THR A 172 -18.85 -26.59 0.63
CA THR A 172 -20.16 -26.89 0.04
C THR A 172 -21.30 -26.43 0.95
N THR A 173 -22.46 -26.10 0.37
CA THR A 173 -23.64 -25.62 1.11
C THR A 173 -24.26 -26.67 2.03
N ASP A 174 -23.98 -27.94 1.78
CA ASP A 174 -24.40 -29.11 2.55
C ASP A 174 -23.29 -29.67 3.47
N HIS A 175 -22.15 -28.98 3.57
CA HIS A 175 -21.04 -29.41 4.39
C HIS A 175 -21.47 -29.60 5.85
N LYS A 176 -21.28 -30.82 6.36
CA LYS A 176 -21.46 -31.15 7.77
C LYS A 176 -20.09 -31.33 8.42
N PRO A 177 -19.77 -30.56 9.48
CA PRO A 177 -18.52 -30.75 10.20
C PRO A 177 -18.50 -32.13 10.89
N ASP A 178 -17.35 -32.81 10.82
CA ASP A 178 -17.08 -34.03 11.58
C ASP A 178 -16.41 -33.67 12.92
N PHE A 179 -17.05 -34.07 14.02
CA PHE A 179 -16.58 -33.82 15.39
C PHE A 179 -15.95 -35.06 16.04
N THR A 180 -15.65 -36.10 15.26
CA THR A 180 -14.96 -37.29 15.75
C THR A 180 -13.59 -36.92 16.34
N ASN A 181 -13.29 -37.41 17.56
CA ASN A 181 -12.04 -37.13 18.30
C ASN A 181 -11.81 -35.65 18.65
N THR A 182 -12.88 -34.87 18.76
CA THR A 182 -12.82 -33.44 19.13
C THR A 182 -13.27 -33.17 20.56
N GLU A 183 -13.39 -34.20 21.39
CA GLU A 183 -13.83 -34.10 22.78
C GLU A 183 -12.98 -33.09 23.59
N PRO A 184 -13.60 -32.34 24.52
CA PRO A 184 -12.86 -31.43 25.40
C PRO A 184 -11.68 -32.10 26.10
N ALA A 185 -10.48 -31.52 25.99
CA ALA A 185 -9.25 -32.07 26.59
C ALA A 185 -9.23 -32.03 28.13
N ALA A 186 -10.20 -31.35 28.75
CA ALA A 186 -10.42 -31.31 30.19
C ALA A 186 -11.92 -31.38 30.49
N LYS A 187 -12.29 -32.12 31.54
CA LYS A 187 -13.67 -32.23 32.00
C LYS A 187 -13.99 -31.06 32.94
N LEU A 188 -14.90 -30.19 32.53
CA LEU A 188 -15.36 -29.03 33.31
C LEU A 188 -16.86 -29.16 33.57
N GLY A 189 -17.28 -28.85 34.80
CA GLY A 189 -18.69 -28.88 35.19
C GLY A 189 -19.38 -30.25 35.08
N PRO A 190 -20.73 -30.27 35.07
CA PRO A 190 -21.61 -29.11 35.17
C PRO A 190 -21.55 -28.46 36.56
N PHE A 191 -21.51 -27.13 36.60
CA PHE A 191 -21.56 -26.36 37.84
C PHE A 191 -22.99 -25.86 38.11
N ALA A 192 -23.33 -25.58 39.36
CA ALA A 192 -24.68 -25.14 39.74
C ALA A 192 -25.12 -23.86 39.00
N SER A 193 -24.18 -22.98 38.69
CA SER A 193 -24.36 -21.75 37.91
C SER A 193 -24.86 -21.97 36.49
N TRP A 194 -24.61 -23.13 35.87
CA TRP A 194 -25.07 -23.43 34.51
C TRP A 194 -26.60 -23.57 34.43
N GLY A 195 -27.24 -23.93 35.55
CA GLY A 195 -28.68 -24.03 35.68
C GLY A 195 -29.35 -22.77 36.23
N ASP A 196 -28.65 -21.63 36.26
CA ASP A 196 -29.21 -20.35 36.69
C ASP A 196 -29.32 -19.41 35.47
N PRO A 197 -30.55 -19.10 35.00
CA PRO A 197 -30.76 -18.28 33.81
C PRO A 197 -30.30 -16.83 33.97
N LYS A 198 -30.01 -16.37 35.19
CA LYS A 198 -29.51 -15.01 35.46
C LYS A 198 -27.99 -14.93 35.53
N LYS A 199 -27.30 -16.05 35.80
CA LYS A 199 -25.84 -16.09 35.98
C LYS A 199 -25.08 -16.15 34.66
N ILE A 200 -25.59 -16.88 33.68
CA ILE A 200 -24.98 -17.02 32.35
C ILE A 200 -26.00 -16.63 31.28
N VAL A 201 -25.75 -15.51 30.62
CA VAL A 201 -26.64 -14.90 29.61
C VAL A 201 -25.92 -14.55 28.31
N ALA A 202 -24.59 -14.55 28.27
CA ALA A 202 -23.79 -14.15 27.11
C ALA A 202 -22.91 -15.26 26.51
N MET A 203 -23.04 -16.50 27.01
CA MET A 203 -22.40 -17.70 26.44
C MET A 203 -23.27 -18.93 26.64
N ASP A 204 -22.99 -20.01 25.90
CA ASP A 204 -23.72 -21.28 26.00
C ASP A 204 -23.12 -22.19 27.09
N PRO A 205 -23.83 -22.48 28.20
CA PRO A 205 -23.29 -23.33 29.27
C PRO A 205 -22.88 -24.73 28.80
N TYR A 206 -23.60 -25.29 27.81
CA TYR A 206 -23.35 -26.64 27.28
C TYR A 206 -22.56 -26.62 25.96
N GLY A 207 -22.05 -25.45 25.55
CA GLY A 207 -21.45 -25.25 24.22
C GLY A 207 -20.30 -26.19 23.86
N HIS A 208 -19.50 -26.60 24.85
CA HIS A 208 -18.37 -27.52 24.69
C HIS A 208 -18.78 -28.99 24.59
N LEU A 209 -20.01 -29.34 24.93
CA LEU A 209 -20.55 -30.71 24.88
C LEU A 209 -21.64 -30.88 23.82
N ALA A 210 -22.02 -29.80 23.12
CA ALA A 210 -23.17 -29.78 22.22
C ALA A 210 -23.18 -30.90 21.17
N PRO A 211 -22.05 -31.25 20.50
CA PRO A 211 -22.04 -32.36 19.52
C PRO A 211 -22.36 -33.74 20.11
N TRP A 212 -22.03 -33.97 21.39
CA TRP A 212 -22.24 -35.26 22.05
C TRP A 212 -23.60 -35.34 22.76
N LEU A 213 -24.04 -34.25 23.38
CA LEU A 213 -25.34 -34.18 24.05
C LEU A 213 -26.49 -34.27 23.05
N TYR A 214 -26.36 -33.60 21.90
CA TYR A 214 -27.43 -33.48 20.92
C TYR A 214 -27.19 -34.31 19.65
N LYS A 215 -26.43 -35.39 19.78
CA LYS A 215 -26.06 -36.28 18.67
C LYS A 215 -27.30 -36.81 17.93
N ASP A 216 -28.35 -37.16 18.66
CA ASP A 216 -29.59 -37.68 18.08
C ASP A 216 -30.31 -36.62 17.23
N HIS A 217 -30.32 -35.36 17.67
CA HIS A 217 -30.86 -34.24 16.86
C HIS A 217 -30.05 -34.03 15.57
N MET A 218 -28.72 -34.20 15.61
CA MET A 218 -27.86 -34.08 14.43
C MET A 218 -28.07 -35.24 13.44
N GLN A 219 -28.16 -36.47 13.95
CA GLN A 219 -28.25 -37.68 13.14
C GLN A 219 -29.66 -37.95 12.62
N ASN A 220 -30.68 -37.83 13.48
CA ASN A 220 -32.05 -38.20 13.15
C ASN A 220 -32.83 -37.07 12.48
N GLU A 221 -32.58 -35.82 12.88
CA GLU A 221 -33.30 -34.64 12.34
C GLU A 221 -32.46 -33.83 11.33
N GLY A 222 -31.19 -34.19 11.14
CA GLY A 222 -30.29 -33.52 10.21
C GLY A 222 -29.92 -32.09 10.60
N LEU A 223 -30.07 -31.74 11.89
CA LEU A 223 -29.81 -30.40 12.41
C LEU A 223 -28.32 -30.10 12.45
N GLU A 224 -27.96 -28.86 12.10
CA GLU A 224 -26.59 -28.36 12.18
C GLU A 224 -26.35 -27.75 13.56
N ILE A 225 -25.73 -28.53 14.45
CA ILE A 225 -25.36 -28.12 15.80
C ILE A 225 -23.83 -28.07 15.85
N ARG A 226 -23.27 -26.91 16.23
CA ARG A 226 -21.83 -26.71 16.33
C ARG A 226 -21.45 -26.35 17.77
N PRO A 227 -20.27 -26.79 18.26
CA PRO A 227 -19.79 -26.35 19.56
C PRO A 227 -19.48 -24.86 19.51
N SER A 228 -19.96 -24.13 20.52
CA SER A 228 -19.64 -22.71 20.74
C SER A 228 -18.47 -22.52 21.71
N ILE A 229 -17.98 -23.61 22.31
CA ILE A 229 -16.84 -23.63 23.21
C ILE A 229 -15.95 -24.81 22.84
N ALA A 230 -14.63 -24.62 22.84
CA ALA A 230 -13.66 -25.69 22.60
C ALA A 230 -12.56 -25.65 23.68
N VAL A 231 -12.14 -26.82 24.17
CA VAL A 231 -11.14 -26.98 25.24
C VAL A 231 -9.99 -27.83 24.73
N THR A 232 -8.76 -27.29 24.79
CA THR A 232 -7.55 -28.00 24.34
C THR A 232 -6.38 -27.79 25.31
N LYS A 233 -5.35 -28.63 25.21
CA LYS A 233 -4.07 -28.46 25.93
C LYS A 233 -3.01 -28.03 24.93
N ALA A 234 -2.15 -27.11 25.35
CA ALA A 234 -1.09 -26.59 24.50
C ALA A 234 0.10 -26.14 25.34
N HIS A 235 1.23 -25.91 24.67
CA HIS A 235 2.32 -25.15 25.24
C HIS A 235 2.20 -23.69 24.79
N MET A 236 2.53 -22.77 25.70
CA MET A 236 2.59 -21.35 25.45
C MET A 236 4.04 -20.89 25.61
N ARG A 237 4.54 -20.16 24.62
CA ARG A 237 5.87 -19.53 24.66
C ARG A 237 5.69 -18.06 24.36
N LEU A 238 6.22 -17.21 25.24
CA LEU A 238 6.24 -15.76 25.08
C LEU A 238 7.68 -15.29 25.39
N PRO A 239 8.27 -14.40 24.58
CA PRO A 239 9.64 -13.93 24.78
C PRO A 239 9.92 -13.39 26.20
N GLU A 240 8.93 -12.72 26.81
CA GLU A 240 9.07 -12.12 28.14
C GLU A 240 9.18 -13.15 29.25
N LEU A 241 8.64 -14.34 29.05
CA LEU A 241 8.70 -15.40 30.06
C LEU A 241 10.11 -15.97 30.17
N GLU A 242 10.86 -16.02 29.06
CA GLU A 242 12.28 -16.37 29.09
C GLU A 242 13.06 -15.35 29.94
N ASP A 243 12.80 -14.06 29.75
CA ASP A 243 13.40 -13.00 30.56
C ASP A 243 13.00 -13.09 32.03
N SER A 244 11.76 -13.47 32.32
CA SER A 244 11.28 -13.65 33.69
C SER A 244 11.90 -14.86 34.38
N VAL A 245 12.18 -15.95 33.65
CA VAL A 245 12.99 -17.06 34.16
C VAL A 245 14.44 -16.62 34.41
N ARG A 246 15.05 -15.94 33.44
CA ARG A 246 16.44 -15.45 33.55
C ARG A 246 16.65 -14.49 34.73
N LYS A 247 15.66 -13.64 35.01
CA LYS A 247 15.66 -12.70 36.15
C LYS A 247 15.23 -13.36 37.48
N GLY A 248 14.90 -14.65 37.48
CA GLY A 248 14.45 -15.38 38.66
C GLY A 248 13.05 -15.01 39.16
N ARG A 249 12.26 -14.27 38.36
CA ARG A 249 10.84 -13.98 38.68
C ARG A 249 9.95 -15.20 38.48
N LEU A 250 10.32 -16.07 37.55
CA LEU A 250 9.65 -17.34 37.30
C LEU A 250 10.64 -18.48 37.46
N VAL A 251 10.23 -19.60 38.06
CA VAL A 251 11.11 -20.75 38.29
C VAL A 251 10.57 -21.96 37.53
N PRO A 252 11.37 -22.61 36.66
CA PRO A 252 10.97 -23.84 36.00
C PRO A 252 10.73 -24.96 37.02
N ASP A 253 9.56 -25.61 36.93
CA ASP A 253 9.14 -26.72 37.79
C ASP A 253 8.92 -28.03 37.01
N GLY A 254 9.10 -28.00 35.69
CA GLY A 254 8.91 -29.13 34.79
C GLY A 254 7.44 -29.55 34.61
N LYS A 255 6.48 -28.82 35.19
CA LYS A 255 5.05 -29.17 35.19
C LYS A 255 4.19 -28.06 34.62
N ILE A 256 4.32 -26.85 35.16
CA ILE A 256 3.60 -25.65 34.70
C ILE A 256 4.55 -24.79 33.89
N CYS A 257 5.74 -24.51 34.41
CA CYS A 257 6.86 -23.90 33.68
C CYS A 257 7.87 -25.00 33.34
N LEU A 258 7.89 -25.42 32.08
CA LEU A 258 8.48 -26.68 31.66
C LEU A 258 10.01 -26.63 31.58
N ASN A 259 10.59 -25.48 31.27
CA ASN A 259 12.02 -25.35 30.96
C ASN A 259 12.53 -23.92 31.16
N ASP A 260 13.85 -23.75 31.02
CA ASP A 260 14.54 -22.48 31.18
C ASP A 260 14.19 -21.42 30.11
N SER A 261 13.52 -21.82 29.02
CA SER A 261 13.01 -20.89 28.01
C SER A 261 11.63 -20.31 28.36
N GLY A 262 11.10 -20.63 29.55
CA GLY A 262 9.82 -20.10 30.02
C GLY A 262 8.60 -20.68 29.31
N GLU A 263 8.72 -21.87 28.72
CA GLU A 263 7.58 -22.57 28.10
C GLU A 263 6.56 -23.00 29.16
N LEU A 264 5.29 -22.65 28.97
CA LEU A 264 4.21 -22.95 29.90
C LEU A 264 3.27 -24.03 29.38
N ALA A 265 2.97 -25.04 30.21
CA ALA A 265 1.87 -25.96 29.97
C ALA A 265 0.54 -25.30 30.34
N VAL A 266 -0.38 -25.19 29.38
CA VAL A 266 -1.63 -24.44 29.54
C VAL A 266 -2.83 -25.20 28.98
N THR A 267 -3.96 -25.12 29.68
CA THR A 267 -5.27 -25.50 29.12
C THR A 267 -5.92 -24.26 28.52
N LYS A 268 -6.25 -24.32 27.22
CA LYS A 268 -6.86 -23.21 26.47
C LYS A 268 -8.34 -23.50 26.23
N ILE A 269 -9.18 -22.48 26.42
CA ILE A 269 -10.63 -22.58 26.20
C ILE A 269 -11.06 -21.44 25.31
N ALA A 270 -11.50 -21.73 24.09
CA ALA A 270 -12.07 -20.73 23.19
C ALA A 270 -13.60 -20.71 23.35
N VAL A 271 -14.20 -19.51 23.39
CA VAL A 271 -15.64 -19.32 23.61
C VAL A 271 -16.19 -18.30 22.61
N GLU A 272 -17.23 -18.70 21.89
CA GLU A 272 -18.06 -17.83 21.06
C GLU A 272 -19.24 -17.25 21.87
N PRO A 273 -19.64 -16.00 21.60
CA PRO A 273 -20.75 -15.37 22.29
C PRO A 273 -22.11 -15.98 21.88
N VAL A 274 -22.93 -16.31 22.87
CA VAL A 274 -24.32 -16.75 22.67
C VAL A 274 -25.20 -16.01 23.67
N TRP A 275 -26.00 -15.08 23.18
CA TRP A 275 -26.77 -14.15 24.01
C TRP A 275 -28.19 -14.63 24.21
N TYR A 276 -28.60 -14.75 25.47
CA TYR A 276 -29.99 -14.85 25.89
C TYR A 276 -30.55 -13.44 26.09
N LEU A 277 -31.29 -12.96 25.09
CA LEU A 277 -31.73 -11.56 25.00
C LEU A 277 -32.48 -11.04 26.24
N PRO A 278 -33.40 -11.79 26.88
CA PRO A 278 -34.06 -11.33 28.10
C PRO A 278 -33.07 -11.08 29.24
N GLY A 279 -32.11 -11.98 29.44
CA GLY A 279 -31.08 -11.83 30.48
C GLY A 279 -30.09 -10.71 30.19
N VAL A 280 -29.72 -10.52 28.91
CA VAL A 280 -28.87 -9.40 28.49
C VAL A 280 -29.59 -8.07 28.69
N ALA A 281 -30.89 -7.98 28.39
CA ALA A 281 -31.70 -6.79 28.63
C ALA A 281 -31.78 -6.45 30.12
N GLU A 282 -32.02 -7.45 30.98
CA GLU A 282 -32.01 -7.30 32.44
C GLU A 282 -30.65 -6.79 32.95
N ARG A 283 -29.52 -7.32 32.44
CA ARG A 283 -28.16 -6.87 32.80
C ARG A 283 -27.88 -5.41 32.44
N PHE A 284 -28.49 -4.90 31.37
CA PHE A 284 -28.35 -3.50 30.96
C PHE A 284 -29.43 -2.57 31.53
N GLY A 285 -30.39 -3.10 32.29
CA GLY A 285 -31.50 -2.30 32.84
C GLY A 285 -32.43 -1.73 31.77
N VAL A 286 -32.53 -2.38 30.61
CA VAL A 286 -33.41 -1.99 29.50
C VAL A 286 -34.44 -3.08 29.24
N ASP A 287 -35.57 -2.74 28.62
CA ASP A 287 -36.52 -3.76 28.17
C ASP A 287 -36.00 -4.50 26.92
N GLU A 288 -36.44 -5.75 26.77
CA GLU A 288 -36.02 -6.62 25.67
C GLU A 288 -36.33 -6.02 24.29
N GLY A 289 -37.45 -5.29 24.17
CA GLY A 289 -37.88 -4.66 22.92
C GLY A 289 -36.95 -3.54 22.49
N THR A 290 -36.58 -2.67 23.43
CA THR A 290 -35.59 -1.60 23.21
C THR A 290 -34.24 -2.19 22.83
N LEU A 291 -33.74 -3.21 23.56
CA LEU A 291 -32.48 -3.87 23.24
C LEU A 291 -32.48 -4.42 21.80
N ARG A 292 -33.53 -5.18 21.43
CA ARG A 292 -33.68 -5.76 20.09
C ARG A 292 -33.72 -4.68 19.00
N ARG A 293 -34.49 -3.61 19.25
CA ARG A 293 -34.61 -2.50 18.32
C ARG A 293 -33.28 -1.80 18.08
N SER A 294 -32.55 -1.49 19.15
CA SER A 294 -31.22 -0.90 19.05
C SER A 294 -30.25 -1.82 18.32
N LEU A 295 -30.25 -3.12 18.63
CA LEU A 295 -29.42 -4.09 17.91
C LEU A 295 -29.75 -4.15 16.42
N PHE A 296 -31.03 -4.07 16.03
CA PHE A 296 -31.42 -4.05 14.61
C PHE A 296 -31.03 -2.75 13.90
N GLU A 297 -31.39 -1.59 14.46
CA GLU A 297 -31.16 -0.28 13.83
C GLU A 297 -29.66 0.03 13.68
N TYR A 298 -28.86 -0.24 14.73
CA TYR A 298 -27.43 0.10 14.74
C TYR A 298 -26.52 -0.98 14.15
N THR A 299 -27.09 -2.10 13.66
CA THR A 299 -26.38 -3.08 12.81
C THR A 299 -26.74 -2.93 11.33
N GLY A 300 -27.33 -1.80 10.93
CA GLY A 300 -27.75 -1.54 9.55
C GLY A 300 -28.89 -2.43 9.07
N GLY A 301 -29.72 -2.95 9.99
CA GLY A 301 -30.85 -3.81 9.66
C GLY A 301 -30.48 -5.26 9.34
N SER A 302 -29.28 -5.71 9.72
CA SER A 302 -28.72 -7.02 9.33
C SER A 302 -29.50 -8.24 9.83
N TYR A 303 -30.33 -8.08 10.88
CA TYR A 303 -31.10 -9.17 11.51
C TYR A 303 -32.57 -8.77 11.73
N PRO A 304 -33.42 -8.80 10.69
CA PRO A 304 -34.84 -8.45 10.80
C PRO A 304 -35.58 -9.23 11.89
N GLU A 305 -35.16 -10.47 12.15
CA GLU A 305 -35.72 -11.34 13.18
C GLU A 305 -35.64 -10.76 14.59
N LEU A 306 -34.72 -9.83 14.87
CA LEU A 306 -34.69 -9.14 16.15
C LEU A 306 -36.00 -8.39 16.41
N ILE A 307 -36.62 -7.83 15.36
CA ILE A 307 -37.89 -7.12 15.42
C ILE A 307 -39.06 -8.08 15.23
N THR A 308 -38.96 -8.94 14.22
CA THR A 308 -40.12 -9.70 13.75
C THR A 308 -40.31 -11.02 14.52
N ARG A 309 -39.26 -11.61 15.11
CA ARG A 309 -39.28 -12.89 15.85
C ARG A 309 -39.06 -12.69 17.34
N GLY A 310 -40.07 -12.14 18.03
CA GLY A 310 -40.08 -12.02 19.49
C GLY A 310 -40.10 -13.37 20.22
N ASP A 311 -40.47 -14.46 19.54
CA ASP A 311 -40.46 -15.84 20.02
C ASP A 311 -39.04 -16.42 20.17
N VAL A 312 -38.08 -15.95 19.38
CA VAL A 312 -36.69 -16.44 19.41
C VAL A 312 -35.87 -15.62 20.39
N LYS A 313 -35.44 -16.24 21.50
CA LYS A 313 -34.75 -15.53 22.61
C LYS A 313 -33.23 -15.55 22.55
N LEU A 314 -32.65 -16.34 21.64
CA LEU A 314 -31.21 -16.43 21.46
C LEU A 314 -30.70 -15.60 20.28
N PHE A 315 -29.55 -14.99 20.46
CA PHE A 315 -28.82 -14.27 19.43
C PHE A 315 -27.33 -14.62 19.47
N LEU A 316 -26.76 -14.98 18.32
CA LEU A 316 -25.33 -15.19 18.14
C LEU A 316 -24.76 -13.97 17.41
N PRO A 317 -24.28 -12.95 18.15
CA PRO A 317 -23.73 -11.76 17.54
C PRO A 317 -22.41 -12.06 16.81
N PRO A 318 -22.15 -11.46 15.63
CA PRO A 318 -20.92 -11.66 14.86
C PRO A 318 -19.74 -10.84 15.44
N ILE A 319 -19.52 -10.92 16.74
CA ILE A 319 -18.47 -10.18 17.46
C ILE A 319 -17.33 -11.11 17.90
N GLY A 320 -16.23 -10.52 18.35
CA GLY A 320 -15.11 -11.26 18.93
C GLY A 320 -15.52 -12.04 20.18
N GLY A 321 -15.04 -13.28 20.29
CA GLY A 321 -15.22 -14.14 21.46
C GLY A 321 -14.20 -13.87 22.57
N LEU A 322 -13.91 -14.89 23.37
CA LEU A 322 -12.86 -14.86 24.39
C LEU A 322 -12.05 -16.16 24.41
N THR A 323 -10.86 -16.08 24.99
CA THR A 323 -10.01 -17.25 25.26
C THR A 323 -9.59 -17.27 26.72
N VAL A 324 -9.80 -18.40 27.40
CA VAL A 324 -9.29 -18.64 28.75
C VAL A 324 -7.98 -19.44 28.67
N TYR A 325 -7.01 -19.03 29.46
CA TYR A 325 -5.75 -19.73 29.70
C TYR A 325 -5.70 -20.13 31.17
N CYS A 326 -5.77 -21.43 31.43
CA CYS A 326 -5.66 -22.01 32.75
C CYS A 326 -4.26 -22.60 32.97
N PHE A 327 -3.59 -22.14 34.01
CA PHE A 327 -2.29 -22.61 34.46
C PHE A 327 -2.47 -23.55 35.65
N GLY A 328 -1.88 -24.75 35.56
CA GLY A 328 -2.12 -25.84 36.49
C GLY A 328 -3.36 -26.67 36.14
N ASP A 329 -3.90 -27.38 37.14
CA ASP A 329 -5.04 -28.28 36.97
C ASP A 329 -6.37 -27.49 36.85
N PRO A 330 -7.10 -27.61 35.72
CA PRO A 330 -8.39 -26.93 35.53
C PRO A 330 -9.43 -27.24 36.60
N ALA A 331 -9.39 -28.41 37.23
CA ALA A 331 -10.36 -28.75 38.28
C ALA A 331 -10.26 -27.83 39.51
N LYS A 332 -9.05 -27.30 39.79
CA LYS A 332 -8.79 -26.44 40.94
C LYS A 332 -9.38 -25.03 40.82
N MET A 333 -9.74 -24.58 39.61
CA MET A 333 -10.35 -23.24 39.42
C MET A 333 -11.66 -23.08 40.19
N SER A 334 -12.41 -24.18 40.34
CA SER A 334 -13.72 -24.21 41.01
C SER A 334 -13.65 -24.59 42.49
N ASP A 335 -12.48 -24.97 43.01
CA ASP A 335 -12.32 -25.44 44.39
C ASP A 335 -12.18 -24.24 45.35
N PRO A 336 -13.14 -24.01 46.26
CA PRO A 336 -13.08 -22.88 47.20
C PRO A 336 -11.95 -23.01 48.25
N ASN A 337 -11.33 -24.18 48.40
CA ASN A 337 -10.25 -24.41 49.35
C ASN A 337 -8.86 -24.09 48.77
N VAL A 338 -8.78 -23.87 47.47
CA VAL A 338 -7.54 -23.54 46.77
C VAL A 338 -7.50 -22.03 46.52
N ARG A 339 -6.29 -21.47 46.40
CA ARG A 339 -6.12 -20.06 46.06
C ARG A 339 -6.20 -19.86 44.54
N LEU A 340 -6.91 -18.83 44.11
CA LEU A 340 -7.08 -18.45 42.71
C LEU A 340 -6.50 -17.07 42.41
N ALA A 341 -5.59 -17.01 41.44
CA ALA A 341 -5.14 -15.77 40.81
C ALA A 341 -5.86 -15.57 39.46
N LEU A 342 -6.51 -14.43 39.28
CA LEU A 342 -7.31 -14.11 38.09
C LEU A 342 -6.83 -12.82 37.41
N ARG A 343 -6.65 -12.90 36.09
CA ARG A 343 -6.50 -11.73 35.21
C ARG A 343 -7.59 -11.72 34.15
N VAL A 344 -8.40 -10.67 34.13
CA VAL A 344 -9.34 -10.40 33.02
C VAL A 344 -8.76 -9.31 32.12
N HIS A 345 -8.39 -9.69 30.91
CA HIS A 345 -7.73 -8.86 29.93
C HIS A 345 -8.66 -8.53 28.76
N ASP A 346 -8.72 -7.26 28.35
CA ASP A 346 -9.40 -6.85 27.13
C ASP A 346 -8.33 -6.65 26.05
N GLU A 347 -8.56 -7.20 24.86
CA GLU A 347 -7.66 -7.16 23.71
C GLU A 347 -7.20 -5.73 23.39
N CYS A 348 -5.89 -5.62 23.18
CA CYS A 348 -5.24 -4.41 22.70
C CYS A 348 -4.13 -4.83 21.73
N ASN A 349 -4.49 -5.12 20.47
CA ASN A 349 -3.62 -5.64 19.43
C ASN A 349 -2.30 -4.87 19.32
N GLY A 350 -2.37 -3.53 19.26
CA GLY A 350 -1.20 -2.66 19.21
C GLY A 350 -0.21 -2.85 20.38
N SER A 351 -0.66 -3.21 21.58
CA SER A 351 0.22 -3.48 22.72
C SER A 351 0.53 -4.97 22.84
N ASP A 352 -0.50 -5.82 22.91
CA ASP A 352 -0.40 -7.25 23.17
C ASP A 352 0.44 -7.99 22.10
N VAL A 353 0.26 -7.63 20.82
CA VAL A 353 0.99 -8.23 19.70
C VAL A 353 2.24 -7.43 19.35
N PHE A 354 2.08 -6.11 19.15
CA PHE A 354 3.14 -5.25 18.60
C PHE A 354 3.98 -4.51 19.63
N GLY A 355 3.68 -4.62 20.93
CA GLY A 355 4.54 -4.10 22.00
C GLY A 355 4.47 -2.58 22.18
N SER A 356 3.39 -1.92 21.76
CA SER A 356 3.19 -0.48 22.00
C SER A 356 3.31 -0.11 23.47
N ASP A 357 4.10 0.95 23.73
CA ASP A 357 4.41 1.55 25.03
C ASP A 357 3.46 2.71 25.40
N ILE A 358 2.47 3.02 24.54
CA ILE A 358 1.44 4.06 24.76
C ILE A 358 0.41 3.63 25.82
N CYS A 359 0.29 2.32 26.05
CA CYS A 359 -0.63 1.76 27.04
C CYS A 359 -0.02 0.59 27.80
N THR A 360 -0.61 0.28 28.96
CA THR A 360 -0.11 -0.76 29.87
C THR A 360 -0.64 -2.17 29.59
N CYS A 361 -1.32 -2.40 28.47
CA CYS A 361 -2.02 -3.66 28.22
C CYS A 361 -1.07 -4.87 28.24
N ARG A 362 0.00 -4.88 27.43
CA ARG A 362 0.95 -6.00 27.40
C ARG A 362 1.73 -6.19 28.70
N PRO A 363 2.34 -5.16 29.33
CA PRO A 363 3.00 -5.34 30.63
C PRO A 363 2.09 -5.97 31.67
N TYR A 364 0.81 -5.57 31.70
CA TYR A 364 -0.15 -6.08 32.66
C TYR A 364 -0.66 -7.48 32.30
N LEU A 365 -0.70 -7.84 31.01
CA LEU A 365 -0.96 -9.21 30.56
C LEU A 365 0.17 -10.15 31.01
N ILE A 366 1.44 -9.77 30.80
CA ILE A 366 2.61 -10.57 31.21
C ILE A 366 2.65 -10.71 32.73
N PHE A 367 2.47 -9.62 33.49
CA PHE A 367 2.34 -9.69 34.95
C PHE A 367 1.19 -10.61 35.38
N GLY A 368 0.06 -10.51 34.68
CA GLY A 368 -1.10 -11.39 34.81
C GLY A 368 -0.74 -12.88 34.72
N ILE A 369 0.03 -13.24 33.69
CA ILE A 369 0.48 -14.60 33.43
C ILE A 369 1.49 -15.05 34.48
N GLU A 370 2.48 -14.22 34.84
CA GLU A 370 3.50 -14.56 35.84
C GLU A 370 2.89 -14.90 37.19
N GLU A 371 1.99 -14.05 37.69
CA GLU A 371 1.34 -14.26 38.98
C GLU A 371 0.37 -15.45 38.95
N ALA A 372 -0.33 -15.66 37.83
CA ALA A 372 -1.16 -16.85 37.64
C ALA A 372 -0.33 -18.14 37.66
N VAL A 373 0.85 -18.16 37.03
CA VAL A 373 1.76 -19.31 37.06
C VAL A 373 2.29 -19.53 38.47
N LYS A 374 2.77 -18.47 39.16
CA LYS A 374 3.26 -18.58 40.55
C LYS A 374 2.20 -19.15 41.49
N GLU A 375 0.96 -18.68 41.38
CA GLU A 375 -0.14 -19.20 42.21
C GLU A 375 -0.38 -20.69 41.92
N ALA A 376 -0.39 -21.09 40.65
CA ALA A 376 -0.52 -22.49 40.26
C ALA A 376 0.66 -23.37 40.76
N GLN A 377 1.88 -22.86 40.72
CA GLN A 377 3.09 -23.54 41.24
C GLN A 377 3.05 -23.73 42.76
N ASN A 378 2.47 -22.77 43.48
CA ASN A 378 2.26 -22.84 44.93
C ASN A 378 1.11 -23.78 45.35
N GLY A 379 0.57 -24.57 44.41
CA GLY A 379 -0.52 -25.50 44.64
C GLY A 379 -1.92 -24.91 44.40
N GLY A 380 -1.99 -23.61 44.06
CA GLY A 380 -3.17 -22.85 43.69
C GLY A 380 -3.70 -23.14 42.28
N SER A 381 -4.40 -22.15 41.71
CA SER A 381 -4.84 -22.10 40.32
C SER A 381 -4.63 -20.70 39.73
N GLY A 382 -4.20 -20.64 38.47
CA GLY A 382 -3.98 -19.40 37.75
C GLY A 382 -4.86 -19.32 36.50
N VAL A 383 -5.58 -18.22 36.33
CA VAL A 383 -6.51 -18.03 35.20
C VAL A 383 -6.30 -16.67 34.56
N VAL A 384 -6.06 -16.66 33.25
CA VAL A 384 -6.02 -15.45 32.42
C VAL A 384 -7.12 -15.55 31.37
N ILE A 385 -8.01 -14.57 31.31
CA ILE A 385 -9.11 -14.52 30.34
C ILE A 385 -8.86 -13.35 29.40
N TYR A 386 -8.79 -13.64 28.10
CA TYR A 386 -8.53 -12.68 27.05
C TYR A 386 -9.81 -12.44 26.23
N PHE A 387 -10.43 -11.28 26.42
CA PHE A 387 -11.63 -10.85 25.71
C PHE A 387 -11.26 -10.08 24.44
N ARG A 388 -11.82 -10.46 23.29
CA ARG A 388 -11.56 -9.79 22.00
C ARG A 388 -12.38 -8.50 21.83
N LYS A 389 -12.07 -7.51 22.66
CA LYS A 389 -12.77 -6.21 22.79
C LYS A 389 -11.81 -5.04 22.58
N GLU A 390 -11.30 -4.91 21.36
CA GLU A 390 -10.36 -3.84 20.98
C GLU A 390 -10.89 -2.43 21.27
N GLY A 391 -10.02 -1.53 21.72
CA GLY A 391 -10.31 -0.10 21.85
C GLY A 391 -11.49 0.23 22.78
N ARG A 392 -11.70 -0.54 23.86
CA ARG A 392 -12.89 -0.42 24.73
C ARG A 392 -14.22 -0.66 24.00
N ALA A 393 -14.22 -1.62 23.08
CA ALA A 393 -15.35 -1.92 22.19
C ALA A 393 -15.71 -0.78 21.21
N LEU A 394 -14.81 0.19 21.00
CA LEU A 394 -14.95 1.24 19.96
C LEU A 394 -14.24 0.88 18.64
N GLY A 395 -13.44 -0.18 18.65
CA GLY A 395 -12.62 -0.60 17.51
C GLY A 395 -11.27 0.11 17.42
N GLU A 396 -10.37 -0.48 16.63
CA GLU A 396 -8.97 -0.05 16.49
C GLU A 396 -8.85 1.33 15.82
N VAL A 397 -9.70 1.61 14.81
CA VAL A 397 -9.71 2.90 14.11
C VAL A 397 -10.00 4.05 15.09
N THR A 398 -11.07 3.96 15.88
CA THR A 398 -11.44 4.97 16.87
C THR A 398 -10.34 5.15 17.92
N LYS A 399 -9.75 4.05 18.39
CA LYS A 399 -8.60 4.09 19.31
C LYS A 399 -7.43 4.88 18.71
N TYR A 400 -7.09 4.66 17.44
CA TYR A 400 -6.00 5.38 16.79
C TYR A 400 -6.33 6.85 16.55
N LEU A 401 -7.59 7.18 16.24
CA LEU A 401 -8.04 8.57 16.19
C LEU A 401 -7.88 9.27 17.56
N VAL A 402 -8.20 8.58 18.65
CA VAL A 402 -7.96 9.09 20.02
C VAL A 402 -6.48 9.27 20.30
N TYR A 403 -5.62 8.33 19.91
CA TYR A 403 -4.17 8.47 20.06
C TYR A 403 -3.62 9.63 19.24
N ASN A 404 -4.05 9.79 17.99
CA ASN A 404 -3.68 10.90 17.14
C ASN A 404 -4.11 12.24 17.75
N ALA A 405 -5.33 12.34 18.26
CA ALA A 405 -5.83 13.55 18.90
C ALA A 405 -5.12 13.86 20.23
N ARG A 406 -4.70 12.83 20.98
CA ARG A 406 -3.89 12.97 22.19
C ARG A 406 -2.50 13.50 21.85
N LYS A 407 -1.81 12.85 20.89
CA LYS A 407 -0.44 13.18 20.51
C LYS A 407 -0.32 14.52 19.78
N ARG A 408 -1.30 14.90 18.94
CA ARG A 408 -1.38 16.26 18.34
C ARG A 408 -1.76 17.34 19.36
N GLY A 409 -2.31 16.96 20.51
CA GLY A 409 -2.54 17.84 21.64
C GLY A 409 -1.33 17.90 22.56
N SER A 410 -1.55 18.19 23.85
CA SER A 410 -0.48 18.23 24.86
C SER A 410 -0.21 16.87 25.55
N ASP A 411 -0.86 15.78 25.08
CA ASP A 411 -0.93 14.44 25.67
C ASP A 411 -0.89 14.41 27.21
N LYS A 412 -1.72 15.28 27.83
CA LYS A 412 -1.86 15.40 29.28
C LYS A 412 -2.75 14.30 29.85
N ALA A 413 -2.37 13.79 31.02
CA ALA A 413 -3.20 12.84 31.77
C ALA A 413 -4.58 13.43 32.10
N SER A 414 -4.66 14.72 32.43
CA SER A 414 -5.92 15.42 32.74
C SER A 414 -6.93 15.47 31.58
N GLU A 415 -6.46 15.38 30.34
CA GLU A 415 -7.32 15.40 29.14
C GLU A 415 -7.68 14.00 28.63
N TYR A 416 -7.11 12.94 29.19
CA TYR A 416 -7.16 11.57 28.66
C TYR A 416 -8.59 11.10 28.32
N PHE A 417 -9.53 11.20 29.27
CA PHE A 417 -10.92 10.79 29.04
C PHE A 417 -11.69 11.75 28.13
N LYS A 418 -11.39 13.05 28.21
CA LYS A 418 -12.02 14.09 27.39
C LYS A 418 -11.70 13.88 25.91
N ARG A 419 -10.48 13.45 25.59
CA ARG A 419 -10.07 13.13 24.21
C ARG A 419 -10.83 11.94 23.63
N THR A 420 -11.12 10.92 24.44
CA THR A 420 -11.99 9.81 24.03
C THR A 420 -13.42 10.28 23.80
N GLU A 421 -13.97 11.05 24.73
CA GLU A 421 -15.34 11.58 24.65
C GLU A 421 -15.55 12.49 23.42
N ASN A 422 -14.58 13.33 23.08
CA ASN A 422 -14.66 14.21 21.91
C ASN A 422 -14.79 13.46 20.57
N ILE A 423 -14.27 12.23 20.49
CA ILE A 423 -14.24 11.45 19.24
C ILE A 423 -15.34 10.40 19.23
N ALA A 424 -15.46 9.65 20.32
CA ALA A 424 -16.39 8.53 20.43
C ALA A 424 -17.77 8.96 20.95
N GLY A 425 -17.93 10.18 21.46
CA GLY A 425 -19.14 10.65 22.14
C GLY A 425 -19.35 10.08 23.55
N VAL A 426 -18.49 9.14 23.97
CA VAL A 426 -18.55 8.43 25.26
C VAL A 426 -17.15 8.07 25.74
N LYS A 427 -16.98 7.88 27.06
CA LYS A 427 -15.67 7.55 27.66
C LYS A 427 -15.33 6.05 27.61
N ASP A 428 -16.36 5.19 27.60
CA ASP A 428 -16.22 3.74 27.59
C ASP A 428 -17.52 3.09 27.06
N MET A 429 -17.42 2.13 26.13
CA MET A 429 -18.56 1.36 25.63
C MET A 429 -18.48 -0.13 26.02
N ARG A 430 -17.55 -0.52 26.90
CA ARG A 430 -17.41 -1.92 27.28
C ARG A 430 -18.59 -2.37 28.12
N PHE A 431 -19.23 -3.41 27.65
CA PHE A 431 -20.22 -4.16 28.40
C PHE A 431 -19.55 -5.12 29.40
N GLN A 432 -19.00 -4.58 30.49
CA GLN A 432 -18.37 -5.40 31.55
C GLN A 432 -19.40 -6.21 32.33
N ALA A 433 -20.68 -5.81 32.32
CA ALA A 433 -21.76 -6.56 32.96
C ALA A 433 -21.93 -8.00 32.43
N LEU A 434 -21.46 -8.31 31.21
CA LEU A 434 -21.51 -9.66 30.61
C LEU A 434 -20.22 -10.47 30.86
N MET A 435 -19.17 -9.85 31.36
CA MET A 435 -17.86 -10.47 31.57
C MET A 435 -17.86 -11.59 32.63
N PRO A 436 -18.61 -11.53 33.75
CA PRO A 436 -18.58 -12.57 34.78
C PRO A 436 -19.11 -13.93 34.36
N ASP A 437 -19.85 -14.02 33.25
CA ASP A 437 -20.50 -15.25 32.79
C ASP A 437 -19.50 -16.41 32.59
N ILE A 438 -18.31 -16.11 32.07
CA ILE A 438 -17.23 -17.12 31.92
C ILE A 438 -16.70 -17.59 33.27
N LEU A 439 -16.66 -16.73 34.30
CA LEU A 439 -16.23 -17.12 35.64
C LEU A 439 -17.24 -18.08 36.28
N HIS A 440 -18.53 -17.80 36.11
CA HIS A 440 -19.59 -18.71 36.50
C HIS A 440 -19.55 -20.02 35.72
N TRP A 441 -19.21 -19.97 34.42
CA TRP A 441 -19.06 -21.17 33.61
C TRP A 441 -17.87 -22.03 34.07
N LEU A 442 -16.77 -21.42 34.51
CA LEU A 442 -15.62 -22.10 35.13
C LEU A 442 -15.88 -22.62 36.54
N GLY A 443 -17.05 -22.32 37.13
CA GLY A 443 -17.41 -22.72 38.49
C GLY A 443 -16.70 -21.91 39.58
N ILE A 444 -16.13 -20.75 39.24
CA ILE A 444 -15.42 -19.88 40.18
C ILE A 444 -16.42 -19.25 41.15
N THR A 445 -16.18 -19.44 42.44
CA THR A 445 -17.05 -18.92 43.53
C THR A 445 -16.40 -17.84 44.38
N LYS A 446 -15.07 -17.72 44.33
CA LYS A 446 -14.28 -16.65 44.96
C LYS A 446 -13.02 -16.39 44.14
N ILE A 447 -12.43 -15.20 44.28
CA ILE A 447 -11.14 -14.86 43.70
C ILE A 447 -10.23 -14.38 44.82
N ASP A 448 -9.13 -15.09 45.08
CA ASP A 448 -8.19 -14.70 46.12
C ASP A 448 -7.37 -13.49 45.69
N ARG A 449 -6.85 -13.49 44.45
CA ARG A 449 -6.05 -12.39 43.90
C ARG A 449 -6.55 -11.99 42.51
N MET A 450 -7.10 -10.78 42.39
CA MET A 450 -7.47 -10.19 41.11
C MET A 450 -6.40 -9.20 40.64
N LEU A 451 -5.78 -9.49 39.51
CA LEU A 451 -4.71 -8.68 38.90
C LEU A 451 -5.34 -7.59 38.04
N SER A 452 -5.91 -6.56 38.68
CA SER A 452 -6.65 -5.48 38.02
C SER A 452 -6.77 -4.22 38.89
N MET A 453 -6.63 -3.06 38.24
CA MET A 453 -6.96 -1.74 38.83
C MET A 453 -8.38 -1.28 38.47
N SER A 454 -9.08 -1.97 37.58
CA SER A 454 -10.37 -1.51 37.05
C SER A 454 -11.52 -1.80 38.00
N ASP A 455 -12.19 -0.74 38.45
CA ASP A 455 -13.39 -0.86 39.29
C ASP A 455 -14.55 -1.45 38.50
N MET A 456 -14.75 -1.04 37.25
CA MET A 456 -15.77 -1.64 36.38
C MET A 456 -15.67 -3.17 36.26
N LYS A 457 -14.45 -3.73 36.27
CA LYS A 457 -14.25 -5.19 36.26
C LYS A 457 -14.49 -5.80 37.63
N HIS A 458 -14.00 -5.16 38.68
CA HIS A 458 -14.19 -5.60 40.05
C HIS A 458 -15.68 -5.62 40.41
N ASP A 459 -16.37 -4.51 40.22
CA ASP A 459 -17.77 -4.32 40.61
C ASP A 459 -18.66 -5.28 39.83
N ALA A 460 -18.45 -5.43 38.52
CA ALA A 460 -19.20 -6.40 37.72
C ALA A 460 -19.06 -7.84 38.25
N ILE A 461 -17.88 -8.24 38.73
CA ILE A 461 -17.64 -9.59 39.29
C ILE A 461 -18.30 -9.73 40.67
N VAL A 462 -18.14 -8.73 41.54
CA VAL A 462 -18.68 -8.75 42.91
C VAL A 462 -20.20 -8.68 42.92
N GLU A 463 -20.79 -7.84 42.06
CA GLU A 463 -22.26 -7.73 41.88
C GLU A 463 -22.86 -9.05 41.38
N GLN A 464 -22.09 -9.87 40.65
CA GLN A 464 -22.48 -11.22 40.25
C GLN A 464 -22.20 -12.28 41.34
N GLY A 465 -21.84 -11.86 42.54
CA GLY A 465 -21.73 -12.71 43.72
C GLY A 465 -20.43 -13.50 43.82
N ILE A 466 -19.37 -13.08 43.12
CA ILE A 466 -18.03 -13.65 43.27
C ILE A 466 -17.18 -12.66 44.09
N PRO A 467 -16.95 -12.90 45.39
CA PRO A 467 -16.10 -12.03 46.21
C PRO A 467 -14.64 -12.06 45.71
N ILE A 468 -14.02 -10.88 45.74
CA ILE A 468 -12.59 -10.68 45.46
C ILE A 468 -11.91 -10.32 46.79
N HIS A 469 -10.93 -11.12 47.23
CA HIS A 469 -10.26 -10.91 48.52
C HIS A 469 -9.12 -9.90 48.44
N GLU A 470 -8.31 -9.96 47.38
CA GLU A 470 -7.17 -9.08 47.16
C GLU A 470 -7.22 -8.54 45.74
N ARG A 471 -7.11 -7.21 45.60
CA ARG A 471 -6.85 -6.56 44.31
C ARG A 471 -5.38 -6.22 44.23
N VAL A 472 -4.73 -6.61 43.14
CA VAL A 472 -3.30 -6.45 42.93
C VAL A 472 -3.10 -5.52 41.73
N PRO A 473 -2.54 -4.31 41.92
CA PRO A 473 -2.20 -3.42 40.83
C PRO A 473 -0.96 -3.92 40.08
N ILE A 474 -0.68 -3.35 38.90
CA ILE A 474 0.59 -3.62 38.22
C ILE A 474 1.74 -2.98 39.02
N PRO A 475 2.90 -3.64 39.17
CA PRO A 475 4.07 -3.04 39.81
C PRO A 475 4.57 -1.81 39.06
N ASP A 476 5.01 -0.77 39.79
CA ASP A 476 5.46 0.50 39.22
C ASP A 476 6.64 0.31 38.24
N GLU A 477 7.52 -0.65 38.51
CA GLU A 477 8.67 -0.98 37.66
C GLU A 477 8.28 -1.62 36.31
N MET A 478 7.04 -2.07 36.15
CA MET A 478 6.52 -2.64 34.91
C MET A 478 5.69 -1.64 34.08
N ILE A 479 5.51 -0.40 34.56
CA ILE A 479 4.76 0.64 33.85
C ILE A 479 5.70 1.39 32.90
N PRO A 480 5.48 1.34 31.57
CA PRO A 480 6.23 2.15 30.62
C PRO A 480 6.01 3.65 30.86
N GLU A 481 7.02 4.46 30.59
CA GLU A 481 7.00 5.90 30.87
C GLU A 481 5.86 6.64 30.15
N ASP A 482 5.68 6.40 28.84
CA ASP A 482 4.61 7.03 28.04
C ASP A 482 3.20 6.56 28.45
N SER A 483 3.11 5.38 29.09
CA SER A 483 1.86 4.84 29.62
C SER A 483 1.44 5.46 30.96
N ARG A 484 2.29 6.26 31.61
CA ARG A 484 1.92 6.96 32.86
C ARG A 484 0.75 7.93 32.66
N VAL A 485 0.63 8.53 31.47
CA VAL A 485 -0.53 9.35 31.09
C VAL A 485 -1.85 8.59 31.29
N GLU A 486 -1.89 7.32 30.91
CA GLU A 486 -3.07 6.48 31.07
C GLU A 486 -3.28 6.08 32.54
N ILE A 487 -2.22 5.63 33.22
CA ILE A 487 -2.30 5.11 34.58
C ILE A 487 -2.68 6.20 35.58
N ASP A 488 -2.00 7.35 35.50
CA ASP A 488 -2.19 8.45 36.43
C ASP A 488 -3.57 9.09 36.25
N ALA A 489 -4.04 9.20 34.99
CA ALA A 489 -5.42 9.60 34.69
C ALA A 489 -6.46 8.65 35.27
N LYS A 490 -6.20 7.33 35.24
CA LYS A 490 -7.09 6.32 35.83
C LYS A 490 -7.11 6.40 37.35
N ILE A 491 -5.94 6.49 37.99
CA ILE A 491 -5.84 6.61 39.46
C ILE A 491 -6.58 7.87 39.92
N PHE A 492 -6.37 9.00 39.24
CA PHE A 492 -7.10 10.25 39.54
C PHE A 492 -8.61 10.11 39.33
N ALA A 493 -9.05 9.37 38.30
CA ALA A 493 -10.46 9.07 38.05
C ALA A 493 -11.06 8.05 39.05
N GLY A 494 -10.30 7.58 40.03
CA GLY A 494 -10.76 6.72 41.12
C GLY A 494 -10.36 5.25 41.01
N TYR A 495 -9.58 4.86 40.00
CA TYR A 495 -9.15 3.46 39.83
C TYR A 495 -8.25 3.04 40.99
N PHE A 496 -8.40 1.79 41.42
CA PHE A 496 -7.64 1.21 42.53
C PHE A 496 -6.12 1.22 42.30
N SER A 497 -5.38 1.73 43.29
CA SER A 497 -3.92 1.68 43.40
C SER A 497 -3.52 1.49 44.87
N SER A 498 -2.41 0.83 45.11
CA SER A 498 -1.80 0.70 46.44
C SER A 498 -0.86 1.87 46.80
N GLY A 499 -0.58 2.74 45.82
CA GLY A 499 0.36 3.85 45.92
C GLY A 499 -0.28 5.20 46.26
N ARG A 500 0.49 6.27 46.07
CA ARG A 500 0.08 7.65 46.36
C ARG A 500 -1.04 8.12 45.41
N VAL A 501 -2.07 8.77 45.96
CA VAL A 501 -3.12 9.44 45.18
C VAL A 501 -2.56 10.74 44.60
N ILE A 502 -2.69 10.89 43.27
CA ILE A 502 -2.15 12.02 42.50
C ILE A 502 -3.08 13.23 42.66
N THR A 503 -2.51 14.40 42.94
CA THR A 503 -3.28 15.66 43.02
C THR A 503 -3.60 16.21 41.62
N ALA A 504 -4.60 17.09 41.50
CA ALA A 504 -4.96 17.69 40.21
C ALA A 504 -3.80 18.50 39.57
N GLU A 505 -2.98 19.14 40.41
CA GLU A 505 -1.79 19.88 39.99
C GLU A 505 -0.69 18.95 39.47
N GLU A 506 -0.50 17.80 40.10
CA GLU A 506 0.46 16.78 39.66
C GLU A 506 -0.02 16.09 38.38
N LEU A 507 -1.33 15.85 38.23
CA LEU A 507 -1.92 15.24 37.04
C LEU A 507 -1.69 16.10 35.78
N ASP A 508 -1.76 17.42 35.92
CA ASP A 508 -1.55 18.37 34.83
C ASP A 508 -0.08 18.46 34.37
N GLN A 509 0.86 17.97 35.20
CA GLN A 509 2.28 17.85 34.89
C GLN A 509 2.66 16.51 34.26
N VAL A 510 1.76 15.52 34.28
CA VAL A 510 1.99 14.23 33.61
C VAL A 510 1.71 14.38 32.12
N HIS A 511 2.79 14.34 31.35
CA HIS A 511 2.78 14.45 29.90
C HIS A 511 3.33 13.18 29.27
N GLY A 512 2.66 12.73 28.22
CA GLY A 512 3.23 11.74 27.31
C GLY A 512 4.21 12.40 26.35
N ARG A 513 4.93 11.57 25.59
CA ARG A 513 5.80 12.03 24.51
C ARG A 513 5.02 12.93 23.56
N ALA A 514 5.62 14.07 23.21
CA ALA A 514 5.06 14.98 22.22
C ALA A 514 4.94 14.31 20.85
N TRP A 515 4.08 14.83 19.97
CA TRP A 515 4.03 14.42 18.54
C TRP A 515 5.43 14.42 17.90
N GLU A 516 6.26 15.37 18.33
CA GLU A 516 7.65 15.57 17.92
C GLU A 516 8.65 14.68 18.67
N ASP A 517 8.32 14.10 19.83
CA ASP A 517 9.18 13.09 20.50
C ASP A 517 9.00 11.68 19.90
N VAL A 518 8.06 11.53 18.97
CA VAL A 518 8.04 10.43 17.97
C VAL A 518 9.09 10.71 16.87
N ASP A 519 9.92 11.74 17.01
CA ASP A 519 11.10 11.98 16.19
C ASP A 519 12.09 10.82 16.34
N LEU A 520 12.29 10.11 15.23
CA LEU A 520 13.12 8.93 15.08
C LEU A 520 14.63 9.23 15.23
N SER A 521 14.99 10.46 15.60
CA SER A 521 16.37 10.92 15.81
C SER A 521 17.03 10.36 17.07
N LYS A 522 16.28 9.88 18.08
CA LYS A 522 16.83 9.24 19.31
C LYS A 522 16.78 7.71 19.33
N TRP A 523 16.25 7.09 18.30
CA TRP A 523 16.15 5.63 18.12
C TRP A 523 17.49 5.05 17.59
N ASP A 524 18.63 5.38 18.21
CA ASP A 524 19.97 5.00 17.69
C ASP A 524 20.71 3.95 18.54
N THR A 525 19.98 3.14 19.33
CA THR A 525 20.64 2.01 20.03
C THR A 525 19.84 0.71 20.13
N GLN A 526 18.56 0.66 19.75
CA GLN A 526 17.74 -0.57 19.82
C GLN A 526 17.04 -0.95 18.50
N SER A 527 17.41 -0.25 17.44
CA SER A 527 16.52 0.13 16.34
C SER A 527 16.83 -0.54 15.01
N LYS A 528 17.76 -1.49 15.05
CA LYS A 528 18.16 -2.31 13.91
C LYS A 528 17.08 -3.34 13.49
N ARG A 529 15.83 -3.23 13.95
CA ARG A 529 14.79 -4.25 13.71
C ARG A 529 13.50 -3.81 13.03
N GLU A 530 13.18 -2.52 12.91
CA GLU A 530 11.82 -2.10 12.49
C GLU A 530 11.80 -1.03 11.39
N ALA A 531 12.78 -1.06 10.48
CA ALA A 531 12.69 -0.33 9.23
C ALA A 531 11.92 -1.18 8.20
N GLN A 532 10.62 -1.43 8.41
CA GLN A 532 9.76 -2.06 7.41
C GLN A 532 8.33 -1.48 7.48
N ALA A 533 7.88 -0.97 6.34
CA ALA A 533 6.49 -0.65 5.96
C ALA A 533 5.79 0.60 6.53
N SER A 534 5.92 1.71 5.80
CA SER A 534 4.73 2.47 5.37
C SER A 534 4.10 1.70 4.19
N PRO A 535 2.80 1.34 4.19
CA PRO A 535 2.17 0.90 2.95
C PRO A 535 1.93 2.14 2.09
N SER A 536 2.62 2.24 0.95
CA SER A 536 2.15 3.09 -0.13
C SER A 536 0.82 2.50 -0.60
N PHE A 537 -0.28 3.21 -0.36
CA PHE A 537 -1.42 3.04 -1.23
C PHE A 537 -0.96 3.56 -2.59
N TYR A 538 -1.08 2.72 -3.61
CA TYR A 538 -0.48 2.77 -4.94
C TYR A 538 0.94 2.19 -5.04
N PRO A 539 1.18 1.20 -5.93
CA PRO A 539 2.53 0.88 -6.34
C PRO A 539 3.15 2.16 -6.88
N ALA A 540 4.43 2.38 -6.59
CA ALA A 540 5.21 3.48 -7.16
C ALA A 540 4.78 3.65 -8.63
N ALA A 541 4.12 4.76 -8.95
CA ALA A 541 3.90 5.14 -10.32
C ALA A 541 5.30 5.04 -10.95
N PRO A 542 5.55 4.10 -11.88
CA PRO A 542 6.90 3.87 -12.35
C PRO A 542 7.45 5.21 -12.79
N ASN A 543 8.74 5.44 -12.57
CA ASN A 543 9.47 6.62 -13.05
C ASN A 543 9.32 6.86 -14.58
N ALA A 544 8.49 6.08 -15.28
CA ALA A 544 7.92 6.28 -16.60
C ALA A 544 7.17 7.62 -16.82
N ILE A 545 7.00 8.45 -15.79
CA ILE A 545 6.09 9.60 -15.89
C ILE A 545 6.77 10.90 -16.37
N ARG A 546 8.10 10.92 -16.51
CA ARG A 546 8.79 11.90 -17.38
C ARG A 546 9.61 11.21 -18.47
N THR A 547 9.23 9.99 -18.84
CA THR A 547 9.96 9.22 -19.83
C THR A 547 9.51 9.47 -21.26
N SER A 548 8.37 10.09 -21.55
CA SER A 548 8.04 10.35 -22.95
C SER A 548 8.90 11.46 -23.57
N ALA A 549 9.27 12.50 -22.81
CA ALA A 549 10.13 13.58 -23.31
C ALA A 549 11.64 13.35 -23.07
N LEU A 550 12.03 12.51 -22.10
CA LEU A 550 13.43 12.25 -21.74
C LEU A 550 13.88 10.77 -21.84
N ASN A 551 12.97 9.79 -22.04
CA ASN A 551 13.35 8.46 -22.57
C ASN A 551 13.27 8.43 -24.10
N PHE A 552 13.79 9.46 -24.78
CA PHE A 552 14.71 9.06 -25.83
C PHE A 552 15.85 8.38 -25.11
N SER A 553 15.97 7.05 -25.23
CA SER A 553 17.08 6.26 -24.66
C SER A 553 18.36 7.09 -24.64
N THR A 554 18.65 7.70 -23.48
CA THR A 554 19.88 8.45 -23.21
C THR A 554 21.01 7.46 -22.93
N ALA A 555 20.68 6.17 -22.78
CA ALA A 555 21.65 5.10 -22.82
C ALA A 555 22.41 5.19 -24.15
N GLN A 556 23.65 5.65 -24.04
CA GLN A 556 24.66 5.51 -25.06
C GLN A 556 24.88 4.01 -25.23
N ASN A 557 24.34 3.45 -26.31
CA ASN A 557 24.55 2.06 -26.64
C ASN A 557 25.82 1.95 -27.48
N LEU A 558 26.63 0.93 -27.18
CA LEU A 558 27.86 0.69 -27.90
C LEU A 558 27.52 0.28 -29.34
N CYS A 559 28.13 0.96 -30.30
CA CYS A 559 27.98 0.58 -31.70
C CYS A 559 28.81 -0.69 -31.97
N PRO A 560 28.39 -1.58 -32.89
CA PRO A 560 29.22 -2.69 -33.35
C PRO A 560 30.53 -2.17 -33.95
N GLU A 561 31.68 -2.75 -33.57
CA GLU A 561 32.96 -2.42 -34.19
C GLU A 561 32.96 -2.85 -35.67
N ARG A 562 32.74 -1.90 -36.57
CA ARG A 562 32.88 -2.10 -38.02
C ARG A 562 34.03 -1.24 -38.55
N ASN A 563 35.12 -1.91 -38.92
CA ASN A 563 36.18 -1.30 -39.73
C ASN A 563 35.74 -1.29 -41.20
N GLY A 564 34.86 -0.35 -41.55
CA GLY A 564 34.36 -0.16 -42.91
C GLY A 564 34.80 1.18 -43.48
N SER A 565 35.25 1.17 -44.74
CA SER A 565 35.64 2.35 -45.51
C SER A 565 34.46 3.26 -45.92
N ASP A 566 33.22 2.90 -45.56
CA ASP A 566 32.02 3.67 -45.87
C ASP A 566 31.65 4.61 -44.71
N ASN A 567 31.84 5.92 -44.92
CA ASN A 567 31.44 6.98 -43.97
C ASN A 567 29.93 7.01 -43.67
N ASN A 568 29.11 6.27 -44.43
CA ASN A 568 27.65 6.28 -44.30
C ASN A 568 27.18 5.79 -42.92
N ASP A 569 27.89 4.84 -42.33
CA ASP A 569 27.59 4.32 -40.99
C ASP A 569 27.81 5.37 -39.87
N PHE A 570 28.60 6.42 -40.11
CA PHE A 570 28.78 7.51 -39.15
C PHE A 570 27.56 8.44 -39.08
N TYR A 571 26.81 8.58 -40.17
CA TYR A 571 25.65 9.47 -40.25
C TYR A 571 24.38 8.79 -39.74
N LEU A 572 24.23 7.49 -40.02
CA LEU A 572 23.06 6.69 -39.67
C LEU A 572 23.02 6.33 -38.18
N TYR A 573 21.81 6.12 -37.66
CA TYR A 573 21.60 5.47 -36.37
C TYR A 573 21.65 3.95 -36.57
N THR A 574 22.49 3.26 -35.80
CA THR A 574 22.83 1.83 -35.98
C THR A 574 22.71 0.99 -34.72
N SER A 575 22.42 1.58 -33.56
CA SER A 575 22.43 0.88 -32.27
C SER A 575 21.10 0.21 -31.87
N GLY A 576 20.07 0.31 -32.70
CA GLY A 576 18.78 -0.34 -32.47
C GLY A 576 17.75 0.11 -33.48
N ARG A 577 16.53 -0.40 -33.31
CA ARG A 577 15.40 -0.19 -34.23
C ARG A 577 14.15 0.19 -33.46
N TRP A 578 13.17 0.74 -34.18
CA TRP A 578 11.87 1.07 -33.61
C TRP A 578 10.80 0.18 -34.22
N LEU A 579 9.89 -0.29 -33.37
CA LEU A 579 8.73 -1.08 -33.79
C LEU A 579 7.65 -0.24 -34.49
N TRP A 580 7.60 1.07 -34.24
CA TRP A 580 6.71 2.00 -34.91
C TRP A 580 7.43 3.30 -35.24
N ASP A 581 6.95 4.00 -36.27
CA ASP A 581 7.50 5.28 -36.77
C ASP A 581 9.01 5.26 -37.09
N GLU A 582 9.57 4.08 -37.40
CA GLU A 582 11.02 3.88 -37.54
C GLU A 582 11.68 4.84 -38.52
N GLU A 583 11.09 5.03 -39.70
CA GLU A 583 11.66 5.92 -40.72
C GLU A 583 11.79 7.35 -40.17
N SER A 584 10.76 7.86 -39.49
CA SER A 584 10.81 9.18 -38.82
C SER A 584 11.89 9.21 -37.75
N ARG A 585 11.96 8.17 -36.90
CA ARG A 585 12.94 8.07 -35.80
C ARG A 585 14.38 8.04 -36.29
N LEU A 586 14.64 7.35 -37.40
CA LEU A 586 15.95 7.29 -38.04
C LEU A 586 16.31 8.63 -38.70
N GLN A 587 15.37 9.27 -39.40
CA GLN A 587 15.59 10.58 -40.02
C GLN A 587 15.86 11.68 -38.99
N GLU A 588 15.14 11.69 -37.86
CA GLU A 588 15.37 12.61 -36.74
C GLU A 588 16.80 12.52 -36.15
N ARG A 589 17.49 11.39 -36.37
CA ARG A 589 18.83 11.08 -35.85
C ARG A 589 19.91 11.06 -36.92
N TYR A 590 19.53 11.20 -38.18
CA TYR A 590 20.46 11.29 -39.29
C TYR A 590 21.13 12.66 -39.28
N LYS A 591 22.46 12.66 -39.38
CA LYS A 591 23.22 13.91 -39.52
C LYS A 591 24.49 13.66 -40.31
N GLU A 592 24.55 14.26 -41.49
CA GLU A 592 25.75 14.28 -42.31
C GLU A 592 26.74 15.34 -41.81
N PHE A 593 28.03 15.04 -41.90
CA PHE A 593 29.10 15.95 -41.51
C PHE A 593 30.41 15.64 -42.23
N ASN A 594 31.34 16.61 -42.24
CA ASN A 594 32.64 16.45 -42.87
C ASN A 594 33.62 15.71 -41.94
N VAL A 595 33.75 14.40 -42.13
CA VAL A 595 34.63 13.52 -41.36
C VAL A 595 36.11 13.99 -41.37
N PRO A 596 36.76 14.25 -42.54
CA PRO A 596 38.09 14.86 -42.57
C PRO A 596 38.21 16.17 -41.78
N GLY A 597 37.18 17.01 -41.86
CA GLY A 597 37.11 18.26 -41.12
C GLY A 597 37.13 18.07 -39.61
N LEU A 598 36.32 17.14 -39.09
CA LEU A 598 36.30 16.79 -37.67
C LEU A 598 37.63 16.22 -37.19
N LYS A 599 38.25 15.31 -37.97
CA LYS A 599 39.58 14.77 -37.68
C LYS A 599 40.65 15.86 -37.57
N SER A 600 40.63 16.81 -38.51
CA SER A 600 41.55 17.96 -38.53
C SER A 600 41.36 18.88 -37.32
N LEU A 601 40.10 19.20 -36.97
CA LEU A 601 39.79 20.00 -35.78
C LEU A 601 40.27 19.32 -34.51
N ALA A 602 40.06 18.01 -34.39
CA ALA A 602 40.48 17.24 -33.23
C ALA A 602 42.00 17.13 -33.10
N ALA A 603 42.72 16.86 -34.20
CA ALA A 603 44.18 16.85 -34.20
C ALA A 603 44.76 18.21 -33.79
N LYS A 604 44.21 19.30 -34.35
CA LYS A 604 44.61 20.67 -34.00
C LYS A 604 44.35 20.99 -32.52
N ALA A 605 43.21 20.57 -31.98
CA ALA A 605 42.81 20.87 -30.60
C ALA A 605 43.69 20.17 -29.55
N CYS A 606 44.25 18.99 -29.85
CA CYS A 606 45.15 18.25 -28.96
C CYS A 606 46.64 18.39 -29.32
N GLY A 607 46.99 19.18 -30.33
CA GLY A 607 48.38 19.36 -30.77
C GLY A 607 48.99 18.16 -31.49
N ALA A 608 48.16 17.24 -32.01
CA ALA A 608 48.57 16.15 -32.89
C ALA A 608 48.75 16.63 -34.33
N GLN A 609 49.52 15.89 -35.15
CA GLN A 609 49.63 16.23 -36.59
C GLN A 609 48.45 15.66 -37.38
N SER A 610 47.95 14.49 -36.97
CA SER A 610 46.90 13.77 -37.66
C SER A 610 46.12 12.82 -36.74
N CYS A 611 44.90 12.48 -37.17
CA CYS A 611 44.04 11.47 -36.55
C CYS A 611 44.23 10.14 -37.31
N ILE A 612 44.69 9.10 -36.61
CA ILE A 612 44.97 7.77 -37.16
C ILE A 612 43.68 7.04 -37.47
N SER A 613 42.77 6.98 -36.50
CA SER A 613 41.51 6.24 -36.58
C SER A 613 40.38 7.03 -35.95
N MET A 614 39.17 6.82 -36.47
CA MET A 614 37.93 7.34 -35.91
C MET A 614 36.89 6.23 -35.96
N VAL A 615 36.31 5.92 -34.80
CA VAL A 615 35.28 4.88 -34.65
C VAL A 615 34.09 5.49 -33.93
N LYS A 616 32.88 5.19 -34.39
CA LYS A 616 31.65 5.53 -33.66
C LYS A 616 31.56 4.60 -32.45
N LEU A 617 31.85 5.11 -31.26
CA LEU A 617 31.90 4.30 -30.03
C LEU A 617 30.48 4.02 -29.52
N ALA A 618 29.65 5.04 -29.49
CA ALA A 618 28.29 4.94 -29.00
C ALA A 618 27.38 5.95 -29.69
N GLU A 619 26.09 5.69 -29.64
CA GLU A 619 25.07 6.67 -30.02
C GLU A 619 23.82 6.45 -29.17
N GLY A 620 23.11 7.54 -28.89
CA GLY A 620 21.87 7.54 -28.13
C GLY A 620 20.81 8.38 -28.84
N GLY A 621 19.72 8.68 -28.13
CA GLY A 621 18.64 9.51 -28.67
C GLY A 621 19.09 10.90 -29.14
N PHE A 622 20.01 11.51 -28.39
CA PHE A 622 20.41 12.90 -28.56
C PHE A 622 21.79 13.11 -29.17
N ASN A 623 22.68 12.11 -29.11
CA ASN A 623 24.08 12.32 -29.50
C ASN A 623 24.70 11.07 -30.13
N LYS A 624 25.68 11.30 -31.01
CA LYS A 624 26.64 10.32 -31.48
C LYS A 624 27.99 10.61 -30.85
N VAL A 625 28.70 9.58 -30.40
CA VAL A 625 29.98 9.68 -29.72
C VAL A 625 31.02 8.89 -30.51
N PHE A 626 32.06 9.59 -30.92
CA PHE A 626 33.17 9.02 -31.68
C PHE A 626 34.44 9.02 -30.84
N ARG A 627 35.20 7.94 -30.94
CA ARG A 627 36.57 7.83 -30.43
C ARG A 627 37.53 8.13 -31.57
N LEU A 628 38.44 9.08 -31.36
CA LEU A 628 39.47 9.46 -32.32
C LEU A 628 40.85 9.19 -31.70
N ASP A 629 41.63 8.30 -32.32
CA ASP A 629 43.00 8.01 -31.88
C ASP A 629 43.98 8.88 -32.69
N MET A 630 44.86 9.59 -31.98
CA MET A 630 45.79 10.57 -32.55
C MET A 630 47.20 10.00 -32.71
N ASP A 631 48.00 10.58 -33.61
CA ASP A 631 49.38 10.14 -33.86
C ASP A 631 50.37 10.35 -32.71
N ASN A 632 50.03 11.25 -31.78
CA ASN A 632 50.79 11.47 -30.55
C ASN A 632 50.39 10.51 -29.41
N GLY A 633 49.47 9.56 -29.65
CA GLY A 633 48.98 8.59 -28.67
C GLY A 633 47.84 9.08 -27.78
N GLU A 634 47.38 10.33 -27.94
CA GLU A 634 46.21 10.84 -27.25
C GLU A 634 44.90 10.31 -27.86
N VAL A 635 43.87 10.18 -27.02
CA VAL A 635 42.52 9.78 -27.43
C VAL A 635 41.56 10.94 -27.20
N VAL A 636 40.84 11.33 -28.25
CA VAL A 636 39.84 12.40 -28.19
C VAL A 636 38.46 11.81 -28.43
N MET A 637 37.53 12.13 -27.54
CA MET A 637 36.11 11.81 -27.70
C MET A 637 35.41 12.98 -28.37
N ALA A 638 34.73 12.73 -29.49
CA ALA A 638 33.87 13.71 -30.15
C ALA A 638 32.40 13.35 -29.90
N ARG A 639 31.69 14.19 -29.14
CA ARG A 639 30.24 14.12 -28.95
C ARG A 639 29.56 15.06 -29.94
N MET A 640 28.60 14.53 -30.70
CA MET A 640 27.90 15.24 -31.75
C MET A 640 26.39 15.17 -31.51
N PRO A 641 25.70 16.31 -31.32
CA PRO A 641 24.26 16.34 -31.12
C PRO A 641 23.50 15.99 -32.41
N THR A 642 22.45 15.20 -32.27
CA THR A 642 21.46 14.95 -33.33
C THR A 642 20.49 16.14 -33.45
N PRO A 643 19.77 16.28 -34.57
CA PRO A 643 18.80 17.38 -34.78
C PRO A 643 17.70 17.50 -33.71
N ILE A 644 17.47 16.46 -32.90
CA ILE A 644 16.41 16.41 -31.89
C ILE A 644 16.73 17.19 -30.61
N VAL A 645 18.01 17.57 -30.38
CA VAL A 645 18.50 18.21 -29.14
C VAL A 645 17.93 19.63 -28.90
N GLY A 646 17.05 20.13 -29.76
CA GLY A 646 16.44 21.45 -29.62
C GLY A 646 17.44 22.55 -30.01
N PRO A 647 17.61 23.63 -29.22
CA PRO A 647 18.49 24.74 -29.56
C PRO A 647 19.97 24.35 -29.35
N ILE A 648 20.51 23.54 -30.26
CA ILE A 648 21.82 22.87 -30.16
C ILE A 648 22.92 23.79 -29.61
N SER A 649 23.09 24.97 -30.21
CA SER A 649 24.08 25.97 -29.77
C SER A 649 23.99 26.30 -28.27
N LYS A 650 22.77 26.48 -27.72
CA LYS A 650 22.57 26.79 -26.30
C LYS A 650 22.76 25.59 -25.39
N VAL A 651 22.33 24.41 -25.84
CA VAL A 651 22.51 23.16 -25.10
C VAL A 651 24.00 22.86 -24.95
N LEU A 652 24.76 22.92 -26.04
CA LEU A 652 26.21 22.69 -26.02
C LEU A 652 26.95 23.74 -25.19
N ALA A 653 26.62 25.02 -25.37
CA ALA A 653 27.23 26.09 -24.57
C ALA A 653 27.00 25.88 -23.07
N SER A 654 25.80 25.42 -22.70
CA SER A 654 25.49 25.16 -21.30
C SER A 654 26.14 23.90 -20.75
N GLU A 655 26.15 22.81 -21.52
CA GLU A 655 26.81 21.55 -21.15
C GLU A 655 28.31 21.78 -20.91
N VAL A 656 28.99 22.45 -21.83
CA VAL A 656 30.44 22.72 -21.76
C VAL A 656 30.78 23.65 -20.59
N ALA A 657 29.95 24.67 -20.32
CA ALA A 657 30.10 25.52 -19.15
C ALA A 657 29.88 24.74 -17.83
N THR A 658 28.87 23.87 -17.79
CA THR A 658 28.55 23.05 -16.61
C THR A 658 29.67 22.05 -16.32
N MET A 659 30.22 21.39 -17.34
CA MET A 659 31.40 20.52 -17.21
C MET A 659 32.62 21.29 -16.71
N GLY A 660 32.86 22.49 -17.25
CA GLY A 660 33.95 23.36 -16.80
C GLY A 660 33.82 23.80 -15.34
N PHE A 661 32.61 24.17 -14.92
CA PHE A 661 32.33 24.57 -13.55
C PHE A 661 32.49 23.40 -12.57
N THR A 662 31.88 22.26 -12.88
CA THR A 662 31.93 21.06 -12.01
C THR A 662 33.36 20.53 -11.87
N ARG A 663 34.15 20.52 -12.95
CA ARG A 663 35.56 20.10 -12.91
C ARG A 663 36.45 21.12 -12.18
N ASN A 664 36.42 22.38 -12.59
CA ASN A 664 37.41 23.37 -12.15
C ASN A 664 37.04 24.10 -10.85
N VAL A 665 35.75 24.22 -10.54
CA VAL A 665 35.26 24.90 -9.33
C VAL A 665 34.92 23.89 -8.24
N LEU A 666 34.16 22.84 -8.57
CA LEU A 666 33.70 21.85 -7.57
C LEU A 666 34.66 20.66 -7.40
N ASN A 667 35.67 20.52 -8.27
CA ASN A 667 36.61 19.40 -8.28
C ASN A 667 35.87 18.03 -8.35
N ILE A 668 34.82 17.95 -9.16
CA ILE A 668 34.13 16.71 -9.51
C ILE A 668 34.86 16.09 -10.71
N PRO A 669 35.13 14.77 -10.71
CA PRO A 669 35.80 14.13 -11.83
C PRO A 669 34.88 14.11 -13.06
N VAL A 670 35.08 15.05 -13.97
CA VAL A 670 34.33 15.17 -15.24
C VAL A 670 35.36 15.28 -16.37
N PRO A 671 35.23 14.59 -17.52
CA PRO A 671 36.20 14.71 -18.61
C PRO A 671 36.46 16.16 -19.03
N LYS A 672 37.71 16.51 -19.33
CA LYS A 672 38.04 17.88 -19.75
C LYS A 672 37.55 18.11 -21.17
N VAL A 673 36.81 19.19 -21.39
CA VAL A 673 36.50 19.68 -22.74
C VAL A 673 37.77 20.32 -23.33
N ILE A 674 38.17 19.85 -24.50
CA ILE A 674 39.36 20.29 -25.24
C ILE A 674 38.98 21.44 -26.17
N ALA A 675 37.90 21.25 -26.93
CA ALA A 675 37.33 22.24 -27.84
C ALA A 675 35.84 21.92 -28.07
N TRP A 676 35.05 22.90 -28.46
CA TRP A 676 33.66 22.70 -28.85
C TRP A 676 33.25 23.80 -29.83
N ASP A 677 32.22 23.54 -30.62
CA ASP A 677 31.59 24.53 -31.49
C ASP A 677 30.09 24.27 -31.53
N GLY A 678 29.31 25.31 -31.24
CA GLY A 678 27.86 25.27 -31.24
C GLY A 678 27.23 25.71 -32.56
N GLU A 679 28.04 26.02 -33.57
CA GLU A 679 27.61 26.40 -34.91
C GLU A 679 28.06 25.37 -35.95
N THR A 680 27.41 25.34 -37.12
CA THR A 680 27.79 24.47 -38.23
C THR A 680 28.85 25.09 -39.15
N ALA A 681 29.16 26.38 -38.97
CA ALA A 681 30.10 27.15 -39.78
C ALA A 681 31.57 26.86 -39.43
N ASN A 682 31.94 25.58 -39.39
CA ASN A 682 33.29 25.10 -39.09
C ASN A 682 33.72 23.99 -40.06
N ALA A 683 34.97 23.54 -39.95
CA ALA A 683 35.53 22.56 -40.89
C ALA A 683 34.79 21.20 -40.86
N ALA A 684 34.18 20.81 -39.73
CA ALA A 684 33.38 19.60 -39.62
C ALA A 684 31.96 19.75 -40.19
N GLY A 685 31.48 20.98 -40.45
CA GLY A 685 30.13 21.24 -40.97
C GLY A 685 29.02 20.89 -39.98
N CYS A 686 29.34 20.76 -38.69
CA CYS A 686 28.40 20.35 -37.64
C CYS A 686 28.86 20.88 -36.28
N GLU A 687 27.93 20.94 -35.34
CA GLU A 687 28.20 21.23 -33.93
C GLU A 687 28.84 20.00 -33.25
N PHE A 688 29.75 20.24 -32.31
CA PHE A 688 30.45 19.16 -31.61
C PHE A 688 31.02 19.60 -30.25
N ILE A 689 31.32 18.62 -29.40
CA ILE A 689 32.18 18.76 -28.22
C ILE A 689 33.33 17.74 -28.35
N LEU A 690 34.57 18.22 -28.33
CA LEU A 690 35.78 17.39 -28.22
C LEU A 690 36.25 17.38 -26.77
N MET A 691 36.44 16.19 -26.20
CA MET A 691 36.80 16.03 -24.80
C MET A 691 37.74 14.84 -24.56
N GLU A 692 38.34 14.78 -23.37
CA GLU A 692 39.11 13.63 -22.90
C GLU A 692 38.24 12.36 -22.83
N GLU A 693 38.85 11.19 -23.01
CA GLU A 693 38.21 9.91 -22.70
C GLU A 693 37.93 9.78 -21.19
N ALA A 694 36.72 9.33 -20.84
CA ALA A 694 36.35 9.03 -19.46
C ALA A 694 37.21 7.88 -18.93
N ARG A 695 37.91 8.12 -17.82
CA ARG A 695 38.86 7.14 -17.26
C ARG A 695 38.12 6.06 -16.50
N GLY A 696 38.50 4.79 -16.68
CA GLY A 696 37.94 3.66 -15.94
C GLY A 696 36.97 2.81 -16.76
N LYS A 697 36.20 1.95 -16.10
CA LYS A 697 35.12 1.16 -16.74
C LYS A 697 33.75 1.74 -16.38
N PRO A 698 32.74 1.68 -17.26
CA PRO A 698 31.38 2.05 -16.92
C PRO A 698 30.87 1.22 -15.72
N LEU A 699 30.29 1.88 -14.73
CA LEU A 699 29.81 1.25 -13.51
C LEU A 699 28.73 0.22 -13.82
N ALA A 700 27.83 0.50 -14.77
CA ALA A 700 26.79 -0.44 -15.20
C ALA A 700 27.34 -1.83 -15.62
N ALA A 701 28.52 -1.87 -16.23
CA ALA A 701 29.12 -3.12 -16.69
C ALA A 701 29.75 -3.95 -15.56
N VAL A 702 30.18 -3.31 -14.47
CA VAL A 702 30.86 -3.98 -13.35
C VAL A 702 29.98 -4.13 -12.11
N TRP A 703 28.92 -3.32 -11.99
CA TRP A 703 28.03 -3.27 -10.83
C TRP A 703 27.38 -4.61 -10.46
N PRO A 704 26.86 -5.42 -11.41
CA PRO A 704 26.25 -6.70 -11.06
C PRO A 704 27.24 -7.68 -10.39
N GLY A 705 28.52 -7.63 -10.78
CA GLY A 705 29.57 -8.50 -10.25
C GLY A 705 30.37 -7.89 -9.07
N MET A 706 30.04 -6.69 -8.61
CA MET A 706 30.71 -6.06 -7.48
C MET A 706 30.22 -6.61 -6.14
N GLU A 707 31.16 -6.82 -5.22
CA GLU A 707 30.85 -7.18 -3.84
C GLU A 707 30.23 -6.00 -3.08
N LEU A 708 29.43 -6.30 -2.05
CA LEU A 708 28.67 -5.28 -1.32
C LEU A 708 29.56 -4.19 -0.68
N ASP A 709 30.75 -4.57 -0.19
CA ASP A 709 31.74 -3.64 0.37
C ASP A 709 32.28 -2.63 -0.65
N GLU A 710 32.40 -3.04 -1.92
CA GLU A 710 32.80 -2.14 -3.01
C GLU A 710 31.65 -1.21 -3.37
N LYS A 711 30.42 -1.73 -3.46
CA LYS A 711 29.21 -0.94 -3.69
C LYS A 711 29.03 0.15 -2.61
N PHE A 712 29.32 -0.16 -1.34
CA PHE A 712 29.30 0.83 -0.26
C PHE A 712 30.34 1.96 -0.42
N LYS A 713 31.51 1.70 -1.03
CA LYS A 713 32.49 2.75 -1.35
C LYS A 713 31.93 3.67 -2.43
N ILE A 714 31.35 3.11 -3.48
CA ILE A 714 30.72 3.88 -4.55
C ILE A 714 29.58 4.74 -4.03
N VAL A 715 28.70 4.21 -3.16
CA VAL A 715 27.61 5.00 -2.55
C VAL A 715 28.14 6.21 -1.78
N LYS A 716 29.23 6.03 -1.01
CA LYS A 716 29.88 7.15 -0.30
C LYS A 716 30.40 8.22 -1.26
N GLU A 717 30.99 7.82 -2.39
CA GLU A 717 31.48 8.76 -3.39
C GLU A 717 30.34 9.48 -4.14
N VAL A 718 29.24 8.80 -4.42
CA VAL A 718 28.01 9.41 -4.96
C VAL A 718 27.49 10.51 -4.03
N VAL A 719 27.36 10.24 -2.73
CA VAL A 719 26.94 11.26 -1.75
C VAL A 719 27.96 12.41 -1.66
N GLN A 720 29.25 12.12 -1.83
CA GLN A 720 30.29 13.15 -1.85
C GLN A 720 30.17 14.07 -3.08
N ILE A 721 29.78 13.53 -4.25
CA ILE A 721 29.49 14.33 -5.45
C ILE A 721 28.26 15.22 -5.23
N GLN A 722 27.16 14.66 -4.69
CA GLN A 722 25.96 15.43 -4.34
C GLN A 722 26.29 16.55 -3.34
N LYS A 723 27.14 16.26 -2.34
CA LYS A 723 27.62 17.26 -1.39
C LYS A 723 28.40 18.40 -2.05
N LYS A 724 29.25 18.09 -3.03
CA LYS A 724 29.98 19.11 -3.80
C LYS A 724 29.03 19.98 -4.61
N LEU A 725 28.03 19.39 -5.28
CA LEU A 725 27.02 20.12 -6.03
C LEU A 725 26.21 21.07 -5.13
N GLN A 726 25.81 20.62 -3.93
CA GLN A 726 25.06 21.42 -2.95
C GLN A 726 25.92 22.40 -2.13
N SER A 727 27.25 22.39 -2.30
CA SER A 727 28.16 23.30 -1.58
C SER A 727 28.16 24.72 -2.12
N VAL A 728 27.54 24.92 -3.29
CA VAL A 728 27.39 26.21 -3.96
C VAL A 728 25.91 26.50 -4.16
N THR A 729 25.52 27.72 -3.84
CA THR A 729 24.16 28.21 -4.04
C THR A 729 24.17 29.38 -5.00
N PHE A 730 23.25 29.38 -5.95
CA PHE A 730 23.09 30.39 -6.97
C PHE A 730 21.88 31.27 -6.64
N SER A 731 21.99 32.58 -6.87
CA SER A 731 20.91 33.55 -6.67
C SER A 731 19.79 33.49 -7.73
N LYS A 732 20.00 32.76 -8.82
CA LYS A 732 19.09 32.64 -9.96
C LYS A 732 18.92 31.18 -10.39
N TYR A 733 17.78 30.87 -11.01
CA TYR A 733 17.49 29.60 -11.68
C TYR A 733 17.62 29.75 -13.20
N GLY A 734 18.13 28.72 -13.86
CA GLY A 734 18.44 28.74 -15.29
C GLY A 734 19.63 27.84 -15.62
N SER A 735 20.20 28.02 -16.80
CA SER A 735 21.35 27.24 -17.27
C SER A 735 22.65 28.01 -17.05
N LEU A 736 23.74 27.28 -16.80
CA LEU A 736 25.07 27.87 -16.65
C LEU A 736 25.71 28.06 -18.02
N TYR A 737 26.38 29.19 -18.24
CA TYR A 737 27.13 29.50 -19.48
C TYR A 737 28.48 30.13 -19.16
N TYR A 738 29.43 30.09 -20.10
CA TYR A 738 30.58 30.99 -20.04
C TYR A 738 30.17 32.41 -20.40
N LYS A 739 30.84 33.40 -19.79
CA LYS A 739 30.62 34.82 -20.10
C LYS A 739 30.83 35.18 -21.56
N SER A 740 31.74 34.48 -22.25
CA SER A 740 32.02 34.69 -23.68
C SER A 740 30.83 34.33 -24.57
N ASP A 741 29.98 33.40 -24.12
CA ASP A 741 29.00 32.73 -24.98
C ASP A 741 27.57 33.22 -24.71
N ALA A 742 27.38 33.98 -23.62
CA ALA A 742 26.07 34.43 -23.19
C ALA A 742 25.70 35.80 -23.80
N ALA A 743 24.59 35.85 -24.55
CA ALA A 743 23.99 37.11 -25.01
C ALA A 743 23.40 37.94 -23.83
N ARG A 744 23.00 39.20 -24.11
CA ARG A 744 22.57 40.30 -23.19
C ARG A 744 21.57 39.99 -22.05
N TYR A 745 21.09 38.75 -21.91
CA TYR A 745 20.12 38.30 -20.90
C TYR A 745 20.76 37.49 -19.75
N SER A 746 22.09 37.54 -19.62
CA SER A 746 22.84 36.81 -18.61
C SER A 746 23.17 37.67 -17.39
N THR A 747 23.06 37.07 -16.20
CA THR A 747 23.48 37.71 -14.95
C THR A 747 24.77 37.05 -14.47
N SER A 748 25.73 37.83 -13.96
CA SER A 748 26.91 37.27 -13.28
C SER A 748 26.46 36.28 -12.21
N ILE A 749 27.19 35.18 -12.05
CA ILE A 749 26.91 34.29 -10.95
C ILE A 749 27.11 35.07 -9.64
N ASP A 750 26.14 34.95 -8.74
CA ASP A 750 26.30 35.34 -7.35
C ASP A 750 26.21 34.05 -6.56
N ILE A 751 27.38 33.61 -6.09
CA ILE A 751 27.57 32.33 -5.44
C ILE A 751 27.87 32.54 -3.97
N ASP A 752 27.01 31.97 -3.14
CA ASP A 752 27.24 31.81 -1.71
C ASP A 752 27.62 30.35 -1.42
N GLY A 753 28.43 30.13 -0.37
CA GLY A 753 28.87 28.79 0.03
C GLY A 753 30.35 28.67 0.41
N SER A 754 30.72 27.44 0.75
CA SER A 754 32.02 27.07 1.34
C SER A 754 33.18 26.93 0.33
N LEU A 755 33.13 27.67 -0.78
CA LEU A 755 34.19 27.62 -1.79
C LEU A 755 35.46 28.38 -1.32
N PRO A 756 36.66 27.88 -1.65
CA PRO A 756 37.88 28.66 -1.49
C PRO A 756 37.81 29.99 -2.27
N PRO A 757 38.38 31.10 -1.75
CA PRO A 757 38.34 32.41 -2.42
C PRO A 757 38.82 32.40 -3.88
N SER A 758 39.85 31.59 -4.19
CA SER A 758 40.36 31.43 -5.56
C SER A 758 39.36 30.74 -6.49
N ALA A 759 38.64 29.74 -6.00
CA ALA A 759 37.62 29.03 -6.77
C ALA A 759 36.37 29.90 -6.98
N LYS A 760 35.97 30.68 -5.97
CA LYS A 760 34.89 31.67 -6.07
C LYS A 760 35.22 32.74 -7.12
N MET A 761 36.43 33.32 -7.04
CA MET A 761 36.89 34.31 -8.02
C MET A 761 36.96 33.72 -9.44
N TYR A 762 37.48 32.50 -9.60
CA TYR A 762 37.51 31.82 -10.90
C TYR A 762 36.10 31.64 -11.47
N ALA A 763 35.15 31.25 -10.61
CA ALA A 763 33.77 31.03 -11.01
C ALA A 763 33.10 32.35 -11.43
N GLU A 764 33.20 33.39 -10.60
CA GLU A 764 32.62 34.71 -10.85
C GLU A 764 33.24 35.40 -12.07
N ASP A 765 34.51 35.14 -12.38
CA ASP A 765 35.20 35.68 -13.56
C ASP A 765 34.68 35.07 -14.86
N ARG A 766 34.34 33.78 -14.88
CA ARG A 766 34.14 33.01 -16.12
C ARG A 766 32.72 32.60 -16.43
N PHE A 767 31.84 32.46 -15.43
CA PHE A 767 30.51 31.89 -15.61
C PHE A 767 29.39 32.90 -15.34
N VAL A 768 28.23 32.65 -15.95
CA VAL A 768 26.97 33.39 -15.78
C VAL A 768 25.79 32.42 -15.72
N VAL A 769 24.69 32.85 -15.07
CA VAL A 769 23.39 32.17 -15.20
C VAL A 769 22.60 32.86 -16.31
N GLY A 770 22.18 32.08 -17.30
CA GLY A 770 21.42 32.53 -18.46
C GLY A 770 20.05 31.86 -18.56
N PRO A 771 19.36 32.02 -19.70
CA PRO A 771 18.08 31.37 -19.94
C PRO A 771 18.22 29.85 -19.89
N LEU A 772 17.15 29.13 -19.55
CA LEU A 772 17.16 27.67 -19.49
C LEU A 772 17.41 27.07 -20.88
N ALA A 773 18.34 26.11 -20.97
CA ALA A 773 18.72 25.46 -22.23
C ALA A 773 17.79 24.30 -22.66
N GLU A 774 16.89 23.85 -21.77
CA GLU A 774 16.00 22.70 -21.96
C GLU A 774 15.14 22.85 -23.23
N GLY A 775 15.12 21.80 -24.08
CA GLY A 775 14.47 21.82 -25.39
C GLY A 775 12.98 22.21 -25.37
N SER A 776 12.25 21.88 -24.30
CA SER A 776 10.82 22.18 -24.13
C SER A 776 10.49 23.69 -24.12
N PHE A 777 11.48 24.57 -23.88
CA PHE A 777 11.35 26.03 -23.98
C PHE A 777 11.70 26.61 -25.36
N TRP A 778 12.19 25.76 -26.27
CA TRP A 778 12.82 26.17 -27.53
C TRP A 778 12.35 25.34 -28.74
N GLU A 779 11.22 24.66 -28.60
CA GLU A 779 10.59 23.92 -29.70
C GLU A 779 10.46 24.80 -30.96
N PRO A 780 10.93 24.35 -32.14
CA PRO A 780 10.94 25.18 -33.35
C PRO A 780 9.57 25.75 -33.72
N LYS A 781 8.50 24.96 -33.57
CA LYS A 781 7.09 25.36 -33.79
C LYS A 781 6.65 26.54 -32.90
N HIS A 782 7.33 26.75 -31.76
CA HIS A 782 7.00 27.74 -30.74
C HIS A 782 8.11 28.79 -30.55
N ALA A 783 9.14 28.77 -31.39
CA ALA A 783 10.31 29.65 -31.23
C ALA A 783 9.94 31.14 -31.25
N ASN A 784 8.91 31.52 -32.02
CA ASN A 784 8.42 32.89 -32.15
C ASN A 784 7.49 33.35 -31.01
N LEU A 785 7.07 32.45 -30.12
CA LEU A 785 6.24 32.82 -28.97
C LEU A 785 7.09 33.57 -27.93
N ALA A 786 6.47 34.59 -27.33
CA ALA A 786 7.05 35.38 -26.23
C ALA A 786 7.04 34.59 -24.91
N ILE A 787 7.76 33.47 -24.87
CA ILE A 787 7.94 32.61 -23.71
C ILE A 787 9.03 33.20 -22.81
N ASP A 788 8.75 33.31 -21.52
CA ASP A 788 9.75 33.60 -20.49
C ASP A 788 10.68 32.39 -20.32
N ARG A 789 11.97 32.59 -20.58
CA ARG A 789 13.00 31.55 -20.57
C ARG A 789 14.00 31.73 -19.43
N GLY A 790 13.75 32.67 -18.52
CA GLY A 790 14.64 33.01 -17.42
C GLY A 790 15.83 33.88 -17.84
N PRO A 791 16.83 34.07 -16.95
CA PRO A 791 16.95 33.44 -15.63
C PRO A 791 15.96 34.02 -14.60
N TRP A 792 15.49 33.18 -13.67
CA TRP A 792 14.51 33.57 -12.65
C TRP A 792 15.15 33.80 -11.29
N SER A 793 14.64 34.76 -10.50
CA SER A 793 15.11 35.01 -9.12
C SER A 793 14.26 34.39 -8.02
N SER A 794 13.12 33.80 -8.35
CA SER A 794 12.25 33.13 -7.38
C SER A 794 11.71 31.82 -7.95
N ALA A 795 11.55 30.82 -7.08
CA ALA A 795 10.98 29.54 -7.46
C ALA A 795 9.57 29.71 -8.03
N GLN A 796 8.79 30.65 -7.46
CA GLN A 796 7.47 31.02 -7.96
C GLN A 796 7.51 31.59 -9.39
N GLY A 797 8.52 32.41 -9.72
CA GLY A 797 8.70 32.94 -11.07
C GLY A 797 8.97 31.83 -12.08
N TYR A 798 9.84 30.89 -11.72
CA TYR A 798 10.14 29.72 -12.54
C TYR A 798 8.90 28.83 -12.77
N LEU A 799 8.18 28.46 -11.70
CA LEU A 799 6.98 27.63 -11.79
C LEU A 799 5.86 28.30 -12.61
N ARG A 800 5.70 29.63 -12.49
CA ARG A 800 4.75 30.39 -13.30
C ARG A 800 5.11 30.37 -14.78
N ALA A 801 6.40 30.50 -15.12
CA ALA A 801 6.86 30.46 -16.51
C ALA A 801 6.53 29.12 -17.19
N ILE A 802 6.58 28.00 -16.45
CA ILE A 802 6.16 26.67 -16.96
C ILE A 802 4.67 26.69 -17.36
N SER A 803 3.77 27.12 -16.46
CA SER A 803 2.33 27.16 -16.76
C SER A 803 2.03 28.07 -17.96
N GLN A 804 2.63 29.27 -18.00
CA GLN A 804 2.43 30.23 -19.09
C GLN A 804 2.91 29.68 -20.44
N ARG A 805 4.07 29.00 -20.45
CA ARG A 805 4.60 28.35 -21.65
C ARG A 805 3.61 27.32 -22.19
N GLU A 806 3.14 26.39 -21.35
CA GLU A 806 2.26 25.31 -21.79
C GLU A 806 0.90 25.81 -22.30
N ARG A 807 0.38 26.91 -21.74
CA ARG A 807 -0.82 27.58 -22.27
C ARG A 807 -0.58 28.23 -23.64
N LEU A 808 0.56 28.90 -23.83
CA LEU A 808 0.90 29.55 -25.10
C LEU A 808 1.09 28.55 -26.25
N LYS A 809 1.56 27.32 -25.97
CA LYS A 809 1.70 26.26 -26.98
C LYS A 809 0.35 25.83 -27.60
N TYR A 810 -0.74 25.94 -26.85
CA TYR A 810 -2.06 25.37 -27.24
C TYR A 810 -3.18 26.42 -27.35
N ALA A 811 -2.86 27.71 -27.43
CA ALA A 811 -3.86 28.77 -27.53
C ALA A 811 -4.04 29.31 -28.97
N PRO A 812 -4.73 28.61 -29.90
CA PRO A 812 -5.48 29.27 -30.95
C PRO A 812 -6.87 29.67 -30.42
N GLU A 813 -7.35 30.80 -30.92
CA GLU A 813 -8.60 31.48 -30.56
C GLU A 813 -9.81 30.53 -30.40
N GLY A 814 -10.55 30.64 -29.28
CA GLY A 814 -11.91 30.08 -29.18
C GLY A 814 -12.26 29.22 -27.95
N LEU A 815 -11.34 28.97 -27.02
CA LEU A 815 -11.67 28.21 -25.80
C LEU A 815 -12.26 29.11 -24.70
N PRO A 816 -13.30 28.64 -23.97
CA PRO A 816 -13.93 29.40 -22.91
C PRO A 816 -12.94 29.71 -21.77
N ALA A 817 -13.12 30.87 -21.14
CA ALA A 817 -12.23 31.40 -20.09
C ALA A 817 -12.17 30.52 -18.83
N ASP A 818 -13.12 29.60 -18.65
CA ASP A 818 -13.19 28.67 -17.53
C ASP A 818 -13.25 27.22 -18.07
N PRO A 819 -12.14 26.47 -18.05
CA PRO A 819 -12.12 25.09 -18.51
C PRO A 819 -12.86 24.22 -17.49
N GLN A 820 -14.15 23.95 -17.76
CA GLN A 820 -14.89 22.94 -17.00
C GLN A 820 -14.23 21.57 -17.17
N ASP A 821 -14.30 20.75 -16.11
CA ASP A 821 -13.79 19.39 -16.14
C ASP A 821 -14.57 18.57 -17.20
N ASP A 822 -13.90 18.18 -18.28
CA ASP A 822 -14.43 17.24 -19.27
C ASP A 822 -14.29 15.81 -18.73
N PHE A 823 -15.41 15.23 -18.30
CA PHE A 823 -15.45 13.87 -17.75
C PHE A 823 -15.58 12.79 -18.83
N GLY A 824 -15.84 13.17 -20.10
CA GLY A 824 -16.01 12.22 -21.19
C GLY A 824 -14.70 11.75 -21.80
N SER A 825 -13.65 12.58 -21.73
CA SER A 825 -12.28 12.23 -22.11
C SER A 825 -11.29 12.96 -21.20
N LEU A 826 -10.76 12.23 -20.21
CA LEU A 826 -9.82 12.79 -19.23
C LEU A 826 -8.50 13.27 -19.84
N ASP A 827 -8.22 12.86 -21.08
CA ASP A 827 -7.00 13.21 -21.81
C ASP A 827 -7.25 14.24 -22.94
N SER A 828 -8.45 14.82 -22.99
CA SER A 828 -8.79 15.87 -23.95
C SER A 828 -7.96 17.14 -23.74
N PRO A 829 -7.78 17.96 -24.79
CA PRO A 829 -7.07 19.24 -24.63
C PRO A 829 -7.71 20.17 -23.60
N GLN A 830 -9.04 20.13 -23.46
CA GLN A 830 -9.78 20.86 -22.42
C GLN A 830 -9.45 20.33 -21.02
N ALA A 831 -9.39 19.01 -20.84
CA ALA A 831 -8.98 18.40 -19.57
C ALA A 831 -7.53 18.77 -19.20
N ARG A 832 -6.60 18.75 -20.16
CA ARG A 832 -5.21 19.21 -19.99
C ARG A 832 -5.14 20.68 -19.55
N LEU A 833 -5.92 21.56 -20.18
CA LEU A 833 -6.01 22.97 -19.79
C LEU A 833 -6.62 23.19 -18.40
N SER A 834 -7.63 22.38 -18.01
CA SER A 834 -8.18 22.40 -16.63
C SER A 834 -7.09 22.02 -15.61
N LEU A 835 -6.32 20.97 -15.87
CA LEU A 835 -5.21 20.57 -14.98
C LEU A 835 -4.11 21.63 -14.90
N LEU A 836 -3.75 22.28 -16.02
CA LEU A 836 -2.81 23.42 -16.00
C LEU A 836 -3.35 24.59 -15.16
N HIS A 837 -4.65 24.90 -15.24
CA HIS A 837 -5.26 25.93 -14.43
C HIS A 837 -5.22 25.59 -12.93
N LYS A 838 -5.50 24.34 -12.57
CA LYS A 838 -5.35 23.85 -11.19
C LYS A 838 -3.88 23.88 -10.73
N PHE A 839 -2.92 23.52 -11.60
CA PHE A 839 -1.49 23.66 -11.33
C PHE A 839 -1.09 25.11 -11.05
N GLU A 840 -1.55 26.06 -11.87
CA GLU A 840 -1.27 27.48 -11.69
C GLU A 840 -1.77 27.97 -10.32
N ALA A 841 -2.97 27.56 -9.91
CA ALA A 841 -3.56 27.90 -8.61
C ALA A 841 -2.73 27.39 -7.42
N VAL A 842 -2.08 26.23 -7.53
CA VAL A 842 -1.24 25.67 -6.46
C VAL A 842 0.24 26.06 -6.57
N SER A 843 0.69 26.51 -7.74
CA SER A 843 2.12 26.74 -8.07
C SER A 843 2.85 27.66 -7.09
N ALA A 844 2.17 28.66 -6.53
CA ALA A 844 2.74 29.59 -5.56
C ALA A 844 3.06 28.95 -4.20
N TYR A 845 2.43 27.80 -3.90
CA TYR A 845 2.48 27.09 -2.62
C TYR A 845 3.33 25.81 -2.66
N LEU A 846 3.73 25.36 -3.87
CA LEU A 846 4.62 24.22 -4.04
C LEU A 846 6.05 24.46 -3.52
N PRO A 847 6.64 25.67 -3.63
CA PRO A 847 7.89 25.96 -2.96
C PRO A 847 7.71 25.89 -1.43
N PRO A 848 8.59 25.18 -0.69
CA PRO A 848 8.55 25.13 0.76
C PRO A 848 8.78 26.50 1.41
N SER A 849 8.30 26.69 2.64
CA SER A 849 8.58 27.91 3.41
C SER A 849 10.05 28.00 3.86
N GLN A 850 10.76 26.87 3.95
CA GLN A 850 12.19 26.86 4.24
C GLN A 850 12.99 27.43 3.07
N GLN A 851 13.59 28.60 3.26
CA GLN A 851 14.40 29.25 2.21
C GLN A 851 15.64 28.43 1.81
N SER A 852 16.16 27.59 2.71
CA SER A 852 17.24 26.63 2.44
C SER A 852 16.91 25.66 1.31
N LEU A 853 15.63 25.27 1.16
CA LEU A 853 15.17 24.34 0.13
C LEU A 853 14.76 25.03 -1.18
N ASN A 854 14.66 26.36 -1.17
CA ASN A 854 14.38 27.13 -2.38
C ASN A 854 15.65 27.56 -3.12
N ARG A 855 16.82 27.59 -2.48
CA ARG A 855 18.07 28.07 -3.09
C ARG A 855 18.39 27.41 -4.43
N GLY A 856 18.89 28.21 -5.38
CA GLY A 856 19.32 27.72 -6.68
C GLY A 856 20.49 26.77 -6.54
N THR A 857 20.32 25.52 -6.95
CA THR A 857 21.31 24.47 -6.81
C THR A 857 21.47 23.73 -8.12
N LEU A 858 22.71 23.57 -8.58
CA LEU A 858 23.03 22.75 -9.75
C LEU A 858 22.82 21.28 -9.40
N PHE A 859 22.15 20.52 -10.28
CA PHE A 859 21.88 19.10 -10.07
C PHE A 859 22.25 18.26 -11.29
N HIS A 860 22.66 17.02 -11.04
CA HIS A 860 22.80 16.01 -12.09
C HIS A 860 21.53 15.15 -12.11
N TRP A 861 20.67 15.38 -13.10
CA TRP A 861 19.33 14.79 -13.14
C TRP A 861 19.34 13.29 -13.53
N ASP A 862 20.37 12.80 -14.21
CA ASP A 862 20.52 11.39 -14.63
C ASP A 862 21.70 10.66 -13.95
N LEU A 863 21.69 10.58 -12.61
CA LEU A 863 22.74 9.88 -11.86
C LEU A 863 22.53 8.35 -11.85
N ARG A 864 22.77 7.71 -12.99
CA ARG A 864 22.66 6.26 -13.21
C ARG A 864 24.02 5.59 -13.37
N ALA A 865 24.08 4.27 -13.19
CA ALA A 865 25.31 3.51 -13.29
C ALA A 865 25.98 3.58 -14.68
N ALA A 866 25.24 3.87 -15.75
CA ALA A 866 25.81 4.05 -17.09
C ALA A 866 26.66 5.32 -17.22
N ASN A 867 26.38 6.35 -16.42
CA ASN A 867 27.04 7.67 -16.50
C ASN A 867 28.22 7.81 -15.53
N LEU A 868 28.51 6.76 -14.75
CA LEU A 868 29.60 6.72 -13.78
C LEU A 868 30.70 5.78 -14.26
N PHE A 869 31.94 6.25 -14.24
CA PHE A 869 33.12 5.43 -14.55
C PHE A 869 33.92 5.18 -13.29
N VAL A 870 34.38 3.95 -13.13
CA VAL A 870 35.09 3.50 -11.94
C VAL A 870 36.41 2.83 -12.27
N LYS A 871 37.40 3.03 -11.39
CA LYS A 871 38.68 2.33 -11.39
C LYS A 871 39.12 2.12 -9.95
N ASP A 872 39.59 0.92 -9.62
CA ASP A 872 40.10 0.55 -8.29
C ASP A 872 39.11 0.91 -7.15
N GLY A 873 37.81 0.71 -7.39
CA GLY A 873 36.74 0.98 -6.42
C GLY A 873 36.43 2.46 -6.18
N ARG A 874 36.89 3.37 -7.06
CA ARG A 874 36.61 4.82 -7.00
C ARG A 874 35.98 5.34 -8.28
N ILE A 875 35.15 6.38 -8.17
CA ILE A 875 34.57 7.12 -9.28
C ILE A 875 35.65 8.02 -9.90
N THR A 876 35.98 7.74 -11.15
CA THR A 876 37.03 8.42 -11.91
C THR A 876 36.49 9.36 -12.98
N SER A 877 35.23 9.22 -13.39
CA SER A 877 34.53 10.18 -14.25
C SER A 877 33.02 10.10 -14.08
N LEU A 878 32.35 11.26 -14.15
CA LEU A 878 30.91 11.43 -14.27
C LEU A 878 30.63 12.17 -15.58
N ILE A 879 29.84 11.55 -16.44
CA ILE A 879 29.50 12.04 -17.77
C ILE A 879 28.01 12.40 -17.87
N ASP A 880 27.63 12.95 -19.02
CA ASP A 880 26.27 13.32 -19.38
C ASP A 880 25.65 14.48 -18.59
N TRP A 881 26.28 15.65 -18.75
CA TRP A 881 25.84 16.93 -18.16
C TRP A 881 24.88 17.72 -19.07
N GLN A 882 24.44 17.12 -20.18
CA GLN A 882 23.42 17.72 -21.04
C GLN A 882 22.16 17.97 -20.22
N ASP A 883 21.46 19.08 -20.49
CA ASP A 883 20.23 19.46 -19.79
C ASP A 883 20.40 19.58 -18.27
N ALA A 884 21.61 19.71 -17.72
CA ALA A 884 21.80 20.07 -16.32
C ALA A 884 21.53 21.57 -16.12
N TRP A 885 20.72 21.91 -15.12
CA TRP A 885 20.37 23.30 -14.82
C TRP A 885 20.33 23.57 -13.32
N ILE A 886 20.27 24.86 -13.00
CA ILE A 886 20.13 25.37 -11.66
C ILE A 886 18.64 25.48 -11.37
N ALA A 887 18.16 24.69 -10.43
CA ALA A 887 16.76 24.62 -10.00
C ALA A 887 16.64 24.85 -8.48
N PRO A 888 15.43 25.13 -7.95
CA PRO A 888 15.19 25.07 -6.52
C PRO A 888 15.57 23.70 -5.95
N LEU A 889 16.24 23.68 -4.79
CA LEU A 889 16.70 22.42 -4.16
C LEU A 889 15.56 21.43 -3.90
N PHE A 890 14.33 21.88 -3.60
CA PHE A 890 13.20 20.98 -3.38
C PHE A 890 12.82 20.14 -4.61
N MET A 891 13.21 20.57 -5.80
CA MET A 891 13.02 19.79 -7.02
C MET A 891 14.07 18.68 -7.20
N GLN A 892 15.07 18.63 -6.35
CA GLN A 892 16.14 17.61 -6.36
C GLN A 892 15.80 16.36 -5.54
N GLU A 893 14.56 16.20 -5.07
CA GLU A 893 14.14 15.03 -4.30
C GLU A 893 14.15 13.81 -5.22
N ARG A 894 15.32 13.20 -5.46
CA ARG A 894 15.46 12.00 -6.29
C ARG A 894 16.64 11.18 -5.78
N ARG A 895 16.39 9.88 -5.57
CA ARG A 895 17.46 8.92 -5.27
C ARG A 895 18.19 8.57 -6.57
N PRO A 896 19.52 8.35 -6.54
CA PRO A 896 20.22 7.79 -7.70
C PRO A 896 19.54 6.49 -8.12
N GLN A 897 19.30 6.28 -9.41
CA GLN A 897 18.52 5.14 -9.90
C GLN A 897 19.10 3.79 -9.44
N LEU A 898 20.43 3.70 -9.34
CA LEU A 898 21.14 2.52 -8.85
C LEU A 898 20.89 2.19 -7.35
N LEU A 899 20.26 3.11 -6.61
CA LEU A 899 19.92 3.01 -5.17
C LEU A 899 18.41 3.12 -4.92
N GLU A 900 17.63 3.17 -5.98
CA GLU A 900 16.18 3.25 -5.92
C GLU A 900 15.59 1.89 -5.58
N TYR A 901 14.75 1.90 -4.54
CA TYR A 901 14.07 0.74 -4.01
C TYR A 901 12.83 1.19 -3.24
N ASP A 902 11.66 0.81 -3.75
CA ASP A 902 10.34 1.16 -3.19
C ASP A 902 9.67 -0.01 -2.45
N GLY A 903 10.37 -1.15 -2.35
CA GLY A 903 9.91 -2.30 -1.60
C GLY A 903 10.18 -2.18 -0.10
N GLU A 904 9.73 -3.17 0.65
CA GLU A 904 10.00 -3.29 2.07
C GLU A 904 11.52 -3.47 2.32
N ILE A 905 12.13 -2.69 3.23
CA ILE A 905 13.58 -2.72 3.45
C ILE A 905 13.98 -4.05 4.12
N MET A 906 14.83 -4.86 3.48
CA MET A 906 15.23 -6.17 3.97
C MET A 906 16.75 -6.22 4.18
N LEU A 907 17.20 -6.00 5.41
CA LEU A 907 18.64 -6.01 5.72
C LEU A 907 19.23 -7.43 5.85
N ARG A 908 18.40 -8.47 5.75
CA ARG A 908 18.78 -9.88 5.84
C ARG A 908 17.92 -10.71 4.90
N LEU A 909 18.45 -11.85 4.48
CA LEU A 909 17.69 -12.84 3.73
C LEU A 909 16.53 -13.40 4.58
N PRO A 910 15.34 -13.62 4.01
CA PRO A 910 14.21 -14.24 4.71
C PRO A 910 14.53 -15.65 5.22
N GLY A 911 13.91 -16.07 6.32
CA GLY A 911 14.18 -17.38 6.95
C GLY A 911 13.85 -18.60 6.06
N HIS A 912 13.06 -18.42 5.00
CA HIS A 912 12.73 -19.45 4.02
C HIS A 912 13.64 -19.43 2.78
N PHE A 913 14.65 -18.56 2.71
CA PHE A 913 15.51 -18.41 1.53
C PHE A 913 16.22 -19.71 1.11
N GLU A 914 16.62 -20.55 2.07
CA GLU A 914 17.23 -21.84 1.77
C GLU A 914 16.23 -22.92 1.32
N MET A 915 14.94 -22.69 1.53
CA MET A 915 13.86 -23.58 1.09
C MET A 915 13.36 -23.23 -0.33
N ILE A 916 13.84 -22.14 -0.94
CA ILE A 916 13.50 -21.77 -2.32
C ILE A 916 14.32 -22.65 -3.28
N GLU A 917 13.64 -23.59 -3.95
CA GLU A 917 14.25 -24.47 -4.95
C GLU A 917 14.44 -23.76 -6.31
N ASN A 918 13.56 -22.81 -6.64
CA ASN A 918 13.63 -22.05 -7.88
C ASN A 918 14.79 -21.04 -7.86
N LYS A 919 15.78 -21.25 -8.74
CA LYS A 919 16.97 -20.39 -8.84
C LYS A 919 16.65 -18.94 -9.21
N ALA A 920 15.66 -18.70 -10.08
CA ALA A 920 15.28 -17.36 -10.51
C ALA A 920 14.61 -16.59 -9.36
N GLU A 921 13.72 -17.25 -8.62
CA GLU A 921 13.10 -16.68 -7.41
C GLU A 921 14.14 -16.40 -6.33
N LYS A 922 15.10 -17.31 -6.11
CA LYS A 922 16.21 -17.12 -5.17
C LYS A 922 17.08 -15.92 -5.54
N ALA A 923 17.42 -15.75 -6.83
CA ALA A 923 18.18 -14.60 -7.33
C ALA A 923 17.40 -13.27 -7.18
N LYS A 924 16.07 -13.30 -7.38
CA LYS A 924 15.18 -12.14 -7.20
C LYS A 924 15.18 -11.68 -5.74
N VAL A 925 15.02 -12.60 -4.78
CA VAL A 925 15.06 -12.29 -3.34
C VAL A 925 16.44 -11.74 -2.94
N GLN A 926 17.52 -12.32 -3.44
CA GLN A 926 18.88 -11.84 -3.18
C GLN A 926 19.10 -10.41 -3.70
N THR A 927 18.66 -10.12 -4.92
CA THR A 927 18.71 -8.78 -5.53
C THR A 927 17.87 -7.78 -4.73
N GLN A 928 16.70 -8.19 -4.25
CA GLN A 928 15.82 -7.35 -3.45
C GLN A 928 16.47 -6.96 -2.11
N VAL A 929 17.08 -7.93 -1.42
CA VAL A 929 17.85 -7.70 -0.18
C VAL A 929 19.02 -6.76 -0.45
N GLU A 930 19.82 -7.01 -1.49
CA GLU A 930 20.96 -6.16 -1.83
C GLU A 930 20.55 -4.70 -2.09
N ARG A 931 19.56 -4.47 -2.95
CA ARG A 931 19.06 -3.12 -3.26
C ARG A 931 18.54 -2.41 -2.02
N SER A 932 17.87 -3.15 -1.13
CA SER A 932 17.37 -2.58 0.11
C SER A 932 18.49 -2.19 1.09
N ILE A 933 19.57 -2.97 1.19
CA ILE A 933 20.75 -2.66 2.00
C ILE A 933 21.45 -1.41 1.48
N LEU A 934 21.62 -1.31 0.15
CA LEU A 934 22.25 -0.16 -0.50
C LEU A 934 21.42 1.11 -0.32
N SER A 935 20.10 1.02 -0.48
CA SER A 935 19.17 2.13 -0.27
C SER A 935 19.20 2.60 1.19
N TRP A 936 19.16 1.68 2.16
CA TRP A 936 19.30 1.99 3.58
C TRP A 936 20.62 2.69 3.89
N TYR A 937 21.73 2.16 3.35
CA TYR A 937 23.06 2.70 3.57
C TYR A 937 23.23 4.10 2.96
N TYR A 938 22.65 4.36 1.79
CA TYR A 938 22.61 5.70 1.20
C TYR A 938 21.95 6.73 2.12
N HIS A 939 20.76 6.44 2.65
CA HIS A 939 20.07 7.35 3.57
C HIS A 939 20.89 7.60 4.84
N ARG A 940 21.55 6.55 5.36
CA ARG A 940 22.47 6.70 6.48
C ARG A 940 23.60 7.69 6.17
N VAL A 941 24.28 7.53 5.04
CA VAL A 941 25.40 8.41 4.66
C VAL A 941 24.92 9.83 4.36
N VAL A 942 23.74 10.01 3.75
CA VAL A 942 23.13 11.33 3.54
C VAL A 942 22.85 12.03 4.87
N ARG A 943 22.21 11.34 5.83
CA ARG A 943 21.93 11.89 7.16
C ARG A 943 23.20 12.33 7.88
N GLU A 944 24.27 11.54 7.79
CA GLU A 944 25.56 11.84 8.42
C GLU A 944 26.31 13.00 7.73
N ARG A 945 26.18 13.18 6.41
CA ARG A 945 27.12 14.02 5.63
C ARG A 945 26.50 15.17 4.85
N LEU A 946 25.19 15.16 4.63
CA LEU A 946 24.47 16.11 3.77
C LEU A 946 23.11 16.53 4.35
N PRO A 947 23.09 17.35 5.43
CA PRO A 947 21.86 17.73 6.14
C PRO A 947 20.79 18.39 5.26
N ALA A 948 21.17 19.19 4.27
CA ALA A 948 20.21 19.85 3.38
C ALA A 948 19.43 18.85 2.49
N LEU A 949 20.05 17.72 2.11
CA LEU A 949 19.37 16.66 1.39
C LEU A 949 18.51 15.81 2.34
N GLN A 950 18.93 15.65 3.60
CA GLN A 950 18.10 15.04 4.63
C GLN A 950 16.84 15.89 4.91
N GLU A 951 16.98 17.21 5.04
CA GLU A 951 15.87 18.16 5.20
C GLU A 951 14.88 18.06 4.02
N LEU A 952 15.38 17.84 2.80
CA LEU A 952 14.54 17.57 1.64
C LEU A 952 13.79 16.24 1.73
N PHE A 953 14.43 15.17 2.22
CA PHE A 953 13.75 13.88 2.43
C PHE A 953 12.71 13.93 3.54
N ASP A 954 12.89 14.82 4.52
CA ASP A 954 11.95 15.04 5.62
C ASP A 954 10.81 16.02 5.25
N LEU A 955 10.90 16.69 4.08
CA LEU A 955 9.91 17.66 3.64
C LEU A 955 8.56 16.99 3.34
N PRO A 956 7.44 17.45 3.93
CA PRO A 956 6.12 16.92 3.61
C PRO A 956 5.78 17.08 2.12
N LEU A 957 5.32 15.97 1.53
CA LEU A 957 4.93 15.89 0.12
C LEU A 957 6.07 16.22 -0.85
N ALA A 958 7.34 16.06 -0.46
CA ALA A 958 8.49 16.43 -1.30
C ALA A 958 8.41 15.83 -2.72
N ARG A 959 8.15 14.52 -2.82
CA ARG A 959 7.93 13.81 -4.09
C ARG A 959 6.79 14.41 -4.90
N VAL A 960 5.62 14.62 -4.28
CA VAL A 960 4.42 15.17 -4.94
C VAL A 960 4.66 16.60 -5.42
N ARG A 961 5.32 17.46 -4.61
CA ARG A 961 5.71 18.82 -4.99
C ARG A 961 6.57 18.82 -6.25
N ARG A 962 7.60 17.98 -6.29
CA ARG A 962 8.49 17.81 -7.44
C ARG A 962 7.73 17.29 -8.66
N GLU A 963 7.03 16.16 -8.51
CA GLU A 963 6.33 15.48 -9.61
C GLU A 963 5.26 16.36 -10.23
N THR A 964 4.52 17.13 -9.43
CA THR A 964 3.53 18.09 -9.93
C THR A 964 4.15 19.11 -10.88
N VAL A 965 5.33 19.65 -10.55
CA VAL A 965 6.04 20.62 -11.41
C VAL A 965 6.55 19.96 -12.69
N LEU A 966 7.15 18.76 -12.57
CA LEU A 966 7.69 18.03 -13.71
C LEU A 966 6.59 17.60 -14.70
N LEU A 967 5.47 17.13 -14.18
CA LEU A 967 4.31 16.70 -14.96
C LEU A 967 3.57 17.84 -15.62
N ALA A 968 3.45 18.97 -14.94
CA ALA A 968 2.88 20.18 -15.53
C ALA A 968 3.74 20.72 -16.67
N SER A 969 5.06 20.53 -16.63
CA SER A 969 5.96 20.95 -17.71
C SER A 969 5.69 20.21 -19.02
N ASP A 970 5.36 18.93 -18.97
CA ASP A 970 5.31 18.10 -20.17
C ASP A 970 3.87 17.62 -20.44
N ILE A 971 2.89 18.41 -20.03
CA ILE A 971 1.48 18.04 -20.04
C ILE A 971 0.94 17.72 -21.43
N TRP A 972 1.58 18.15 -22.52
CA TRP A 972 1.15 17.80 -23.89
C TRP A 972 1.77 16.52 -24.43
N GLU A 973 2.88 16.08 -23.83
CA GLU A 973 3.66 14.91 -24.27
C GLU A 973 3.47 13.70 -23.33
N CYS A 974 2.84 13.92 -22.17
CA CYS A 974 2.52 12.88 -21.19
C CYS A 974 1.01 12.65 -21.11
N GLU A 975 0.59 11.49 -20.57
CA GLU A 975 -0.80 11.25 -20.20
C GLU A 975 -1.20 12.12 -19.00
N THR A 976 -2.47 12.48 -18.91
CA THR A 976 -3.00 13.40 -17.89
C THR A 976 -3.16 12.77 -16.49
N ILE A 977 -3.33 11.46 -16.40
CA ILE A 977 -3.66 10.74 -15.15
C ILE A 977 -2.64 10.99 -14.03
N PRO A 978 -1.31 10.94 -14.26
CA PRO A 978 -0.35 11.17 -13.17
C PRO A 978 -0.35 12.60 -12.63
N LEU A 979 -0.53 13.62 -13.50
CA LEU A 979 -0.64 15.01 -13.05
C LEU A 979 -1.92 15.21 -12.23
N ARG A 980 -3.02 14.61 -12.70
CA ARG A 980 -4.30 14.62 -11.99
C ARG A 980 -4.19 13.97 -10.62
N GLU A 981 -3.52 12.82 -10.52
CA GLU A 981 -3.24 12.15 -9.24
C GLU A 981 -2.43 13.04 -8.29
N CYS A 982 -1.36 13.69 -8.79
CA CYS A 982 -0.57 14.59 -7.97
C CYS A 982 -1.40 15.76 -7.43
N LEU A 983 -2.23 16.39 -8.28
CA LEU A 983 -3.13 17.47 -7.88
C LEU A 983 -4.22 16.98 -6.91
N TYR A 984 -4.71 15.76 -7.07
CA TYR A 984 -5.65 15.13 -6.14
C TYR A 984 -5.03 14.88 -4.76
N GLN A 985 -3.79 14.38 -4.72
CA GLN A 985 -3.02 14.20 -3.48
C GLN A 985 -2.74 15.55 -2.79
N LEU A 986 -2.41 16.59 -3.57
CA LEU A 986 -2.25 17.95 -3.05
C LEU A 986 -3.56 18.49 -2.45
N GLN A 987 -4.71 18.26 -3.09
CA GLN A 987 -6.01 18.65 -2.52
C GLN A 987 -6.30 17.91 -1.20
N ARG A 988 -6.12 16.58 -1.17
CA ARG A 988 -6.41 15.75 0.02
C ARG A 988 -5.49 16.03 1.19
N GLN A 989 -4.25 16.38 0.92
CA GLN A 989 -3.20 16.56 1.93
C GLN A 989 -2.73 18.01 2.01
N TRP A 990 -3.58 18.97 1.58
CA TRP A 990 -3.23 20.39 1.48
C TRP A 990 -2.70 20.97 2.80
N ASP A 991 -3.28 20.55 3.93
CA ASP A 991 -2.86 20.97 5.26
C ASP A 991 -1.37 20.67 5.55
N LYS A 992 -0.82 19.60 4.94
CA LYS A 992 0.60 19.23 5.09
C LYS A 992 1.56 20.21 4.41
N LEU A 993 1.07 21.08 3.49
CA LEU A 993 1.90 22.11 2.89
C LEU A 993 2.18 23.28 3.85
N ASN A 994 1.47 23.38 4.98
CA ASN A 994 1.60 24.42 6.00
C ASN A 994 1.50 25.86 5.45
N THR A 995 0.58 26.07 4.50
CA THR A 995 0.44 27.36 3.78
C THR A 995 -0.46 28.37 4.50
N ASN A 996 -1.26 27.93 5.49
CA ASN A 996 -2.31 28.71 6.16
C ASN A 996 -3.39 29.29 5.22
N VAL A 997 -3.49 28.77 3.99
CA VAL A 997 -4.50 29.17 2.99
C VAL A 997 -5.37 27.95 2.67
N ALA A 998 -6.68 28.14 2.46
CA ALA A 998 -7.55 27.08 1.99
C ALA A 998 -7.10 26.55 0.62
N CYS A 999 -7.34 25.27 0.35
CA CYS A 999 -6.93 24.66 -0.93
C CYS A 999 -7.59 25.40 -2.11
N PRO A 1000 -6.82 25.94 -3.07
CA PRO A 1000 -7.36 26.73 -4.17
C PRO A 1000 -7.92 25.88 -5.32
N ILE A 1001 -7.83 24.55 -5.21
CA ILE A 1001 -8.29 23.61 -6.22
C ILE A 1001 -9.35 22.68 -5.64
N HIS A 1002 -10.26 22.24 -6.50
CA HIS A 1002 -11.32 21.31 -6.17
C HIS A 1002 -11.58 20.35 -7.35
N PHE A 1003 -11.75 19.07 -7.03
CA PHE A 1003 -12.25 18.01 -7.93
C PHE A 1003 -13.67 17.60 -7.49
N SER A 1004 -14.61 17.57 -8.42
CA SER A 1004 -15.99 17.12 -8.15
C SER A 1004 -16.04 15.61 -7.85
N SER A 1005 -17.09 15.14 -7.17
CA SER A 1005 -17.29 13.70 -6.90
C SER A 1005 -17.27 12.86 -8.18
N GLN A 1006 -17.95 13.32 -9.23
CA GLN A 1006 -17.93 12.68 -10.55
C GLN A 1006 -16.53 12.67 -11.17
N GLY A 1007 -15.74 13.73 -10.96
CA GLY A 1007 -14.35 13.80 -11.42
C GLY A 1007 -13.39 12.90 -10.65
N ILE A 1008 -13.73 12.53 -9.41
CA ILE A 1008 -12.98 11.57 -8.59
C ILE A 1008 -13.30 10.15 -9.06
N GLU A 1009 -14.59 9.82 -9.25
CA GLU A 1009 -15.02 8.51 -9.76
C GLU A 1009 -14.40 8.21 -11.14
N ALA A 1010 -14.46 9.16 -12.08
CA ALA A 1010 -13.84 9.01 -13.40
C ALA A 1010 -12.31 8.82 -13.33
N HIS A 1011 -11.65 9.47 -12.36
CA HIS A 1011 -10.21 9.31 -12.12
C HIS A 1011 -9.88 7.94 -11.54
N GLU A 1012 -10.66 7.44 -10.58
CA GLU A 1012 -10.47 6.12 -9.98
C GLU A 1012 -10.59 5.01 -11.03
N GLU A 1013 -11.55 5.12 -11.94
CA GLU A 1013 -11.72 4.21 -13.08
C GLU A 1013 -10.50 4.26 -14.02
N ALA A 1014 -10.15 5.44 -14.54
CA ALA A 1014 -9.03 5.59 -15.47
C ALA A 1014 -7.65 5.31 -14.84
N SER A 1015 -7.49 5.49 -13.53
CA SER A 1015 -6.26 5.18 -12.81
C SER A 1015 -5.97 3.68 -12.78
N SER A 1016 -7.01 2.83 -12.74
CA SER A 1016 -6.83 1.38 -12.81
C SER A 1016 -6.22 0.97 -14.15
N ASP A 1017 -6.81 1.42 -15.26
CA ASP A 1017 -6.32 1.14 -16.62
C ASP A 1017 -4.89 1.65 -16.83
N TRP A 1018 -4.63 2.86 -16.33
CA TRP A 1018 -3.29 3.44 -16.35
C TRP A 1018 -2.27 2.58 -15.61
N ASN A 1019 -2.61 2.10 -14.41
CA ASN A 1019 -1.73 1.26 -13.60
C ASN A 1019 -1.41 -0.07 -14.30
N ASP A 1020 -2.39 -0.67 -14.98
CA ASP A 1020 -2.18 -1.93 -15.70
C ASP A 1020 -1.31 -1.75 -16.94
N ARG A 1021 -1.50 -0.66 -17.69
CA ARG A 1021 -0.58 -0.26 -18.77
C ARG A 1021 0.83 0.02 -18.24
N ALA A 1022 0.95 0.69 -17.10
CA ALA A 1022 2.23 0.99 -16.47
C ALA A 1022 2.98 -0.28 -16.04
N LYS A 1023 2.27 -1.28 -15.48
CA LYS A 1023 2.84 -2.60 -15.16
C LYS A 1023 3.27 -3.35 -16.43
N PHE A 1024 2.49 -3.30 -17.50
CA PHE A 1024 2.85 -3.89 -18.79
C PHE A 1024 4.17 -3.30 -19.31
N TRP A 1025 4.30 -1.97 -19.38
CA TRP A 1025 5.56 -1.34 -19.81
C TRP A 1025 6.72 -1.59 -18.86
N ALA A 1026 6.47 -1.69 -17.55
CA ALA A 1026 7.49 -2.09 -16.59
C ALA A 1026 7.99 -3.53 -16.83
N SER A 1027 7.12 -4.44 -17.25
CA SER A 1027 7.49 -5.83 -17.57
C SER A 1027 8.36 -5.95 -18.84
N LEU A 1028 8.21 -5.01 -19.78
CA LEU A 1028 9.03 -4.93 -21.00
C LEU A 1028 10.32 -4.12 -20.81
N SER A 1029 10.58 -3.60 -19.60
CA SER A 1029 11.73 -2.75 -19.33
C SER A 1029 13.05 -3.47 -19.64
N GLY A 1030 13.88 -2.85 -20.47
CA GLY A 1030 15.15 -3.43 -20.94
C GLY A 1030 15.04 -4.26 -22.23
N PHE A 1031 13.82 -4.60 -22.66
CA PHE A 1031 13.54 -5.34 -23.89
C PHE A 1031 12.92 -4.43 -24.97
N VAL A 1032 11.79 -3.78 -24.65
CA VAL A 1032 11.13 -2.79 -25.53
C VAL A 1032 10.76 -1.57 -24.70
N SER A 1033 11.12 -0.40 -25.21
CA SER A 1033 10.77 0.87 -24.58
C SER A 1033 9.47 1.45 -25.13
N GLN A 1034 8.87 2.38 -24.39
CA GLN A 1034 7.55 2.93 -24.67
C GLN A 1034 7.49 3.78 -25.96
N ASP A 1035 8.62 4.26 -26.46
CA ASP A 1035 8.70 4.93 -27.78
C ASP A 1035 8.89 3.94 -28.93
N GLY A 1036 9.00 2.64 -28.63
CA GLY A 1036 9.13 1.55 -29.59
C GLY A 1036 10.55 1.10 -29.83
N TYR A 1037 11.54 1.71 -29.17
CA TYR A 1037 12.93 1.33 -29.33
C TYR A 1037 13.23 -0.04 -28.71
N THR A 1038 14.00 -0.85 -29.43
CA THR A 1038 14.57 -2.14 -28.98
C THR A 1038 15.97 -2.34 -29.59
N SER A 1039 16.76 -3.22 -28.96
CA SER A 1039 18.12 -3.54 -29.43
C SER A 1039 18.07 -4.27 -30.78
N LEU A 1040 19.19 -4.26 -31.53
CA LEU A 1040 19.26 -5.04 -32.78
C LEU A 1040 19.12 -6.55 -32.55
N GLU A 1041 19.58 -7.03 -31.40
CA GLU A 1041 19.54 -8.44 -31.05
C GLU A 1041 18.11 -8.88 -30.72
N ASP A 1042 17.36 -8.02 -30.03
CA ASP A 1042 16.00 -8.29 -29.55
C ASP A 1042 14.89 -7.95 -30.56
N TYR A 1043 15.22 -7.27 -31.67
CA TYR A 1043 14.23 -6.71 -32.59
C TYR A 1043 13.30 -7.77 -33.19
N GLU A 1044 13.83 -8.93 -33.57
CA GLU A 1044 13.02 -10.00 -34.16
C GLU A 1044 12.12 -10.67 -33.10
N GLU A 1045 12.61 -10.90 -31.87
CA GLU A 1045 11.77 -11.37 -30.77
C GLU A 1045 10.68 -10.35 -30.41
N ALA A 1046 11.02 -9.07 -30.33
CA ALA A 1046 10.07 -8.01 -30.03
C ALA A 1046 8.97 -7.92 -31.10
N ARG A 1047 9.36 -8.01 -32.38
CA ARG A 1047 8.44 -8.05 -33.51
C ARG A 1047 7.48 -9.25 -33.42
N LYS A 1048 7.99 -10.42 -33.06
CA LYS A 1048 7.19 -11.64 -32.88
C LYS A 1048 6.20 -11.47 -31.73
N LEU A 1049 6.65 -10.98 -30.57
CA LEU A 1049 5.80 -10.74 -29.40
C LEU A 1049 4.62 -9.83 -29.74
N PHE A 1050 4.85 -8.69 -30.37
CA PHE A 1050 3.76 -7.75 -30.69
C PHE A 1050 2.82 -8.29 -31.79
N LYS A 1051 3.30 -9.17 -32.68
CA LYS A 1051 2.42 -9.91 -33.61
C LYS A 1051 1.51 -10.90 -32.87
N GLU A 1052 2.06 -11.69 -31.96
CA GLU A 1052 1.29 -12.62 -31.13
C GLU A 1052 0.27 -11.88 -30.25
N LEU A 1053 0.65 -10.77 -29.63
CA LEU A 1053 -0.26 -9.92 -28.84
C LEU A 1053 -1.42 -9.36 -29.69
N ARG A 1054 -1.15 -8.95 -30.94
CA ARG A 1054 -2.21 -8.51 -31.86
C ARG A 1054 -3.14 -9.66 -32.22
N GLU A 1055 -2.62 -10.82 -32.57
CA GLU A 1055 -3.43 -12.00 -32.92
C GLU A 1055 -4.32 -12.43 -31.75
N GLU A 1056 -3.77 -12.50 -30.54
CA GLU A 1056 -4.53 -12.83 -29.33
C GLU A 1056 -5.58 -11.77 -28.98
N GLY A 1057 -5.27 -10.49 -29.15
CA GLY A 1057 -6.20 -9.38 -28.90
C GLY A 1057 -7.38 -9.40 -29.88
N LEU A 1058 -7.11 -9.59 -31.18
CA LEU A 1058 -8.15 -9.69 -32.21
C LEU A 1058 -9.08 -10.91 -32.00
N GLN A 1059 -8.58 -12.00 -31.42
CA GLN A 1059 -9.39 -13.19 -31.12
C GLN A 1059 -10.23 -13.06 -29.84
N SER A 1060 -9.88 -12.17 -28.92
CA SER A 1060 -10.47 -12.12 -27.59
C SER A 1060 -11.32 -10.89 -27.29
N LEU A 1061 -11.17 -9.81 -28.05
CA LEU A 1061 -11.95 -8.58 -27.88
C LEU A 1061 -13.20 -8.60 -28.77
N SER A 1062 -14.24 -7.87 -28.36
CA SER A 1062 -15.48 -7.75 -29.14
C SER A 1062 -16.08 -6.33 -29.06
N GLY A 1063 -16.94 -5.96 -30.02
CA GLY A 1063 -17.64 -4.67 -30.01
C GLY A 1063 -16.72 -3.47 -30.24
N LYS A 1064 -16.91 -2.39 -29.45
CA LYS A 1064 -16.18 -1.12 -29.60
C LYS A 1064 -14.70 -1.25 -29.24
N GLU A 1065 -14.38 -2.07 -28.24
CA GLU A 1065 -13.00 -2.36 -27.81
C GLU A 1065 -12.19 -3.05 -28.91
N LEU A 1066 -12.80 -3.97 -29.66
CA LEU A 1066 -12.16 -4.59 -30.81
C LEU A 1066 -11.82 -3.56 -31.90
N ALA A 1067 -12.75 -2.64 -32.19
CA ALA A 1067 -12.53 -1.60 -33.20
C ALA A 1067 -11.41 -0.62 -32.79
N GLU A 1068 -11.36 -0.21 -31.52
CA GLU A 1068 -10.29 0.64 -30.98
C GLU A 1068 -8.94 -0.10 -30.94
N PHE A 1069 -8.90 -1.35 -30.46
CA PHE A 1069 -7.69 -2.17 -30.43
C PHE A 1069 -7.16 -2.49 -31.83
N GLU A 1070 -8.05 -2.82 -32.77
CA GLU A 1070 -7.69 -3.10 -34.15
C GLU A 1070 -7.02 -1.88 -34.77
N ASP A 1071 -7.58 -0.68 -34.57
CA ASP A 1071 -7.00 0.58 -35.04
C ASP A 1071 -5.65 0.89 -34.39
N GLN A 1072 -5.57 0.77 -33.07
CA GLN A 1072 -4.35 1.03 -32.29
C GLN A 1072 -3.20 0.05 -32.58
N SER A 1073 -3.50 -1.19 -32.97
CA SER A 1073 -2.47 -2.20 -33.26
C SER A 1073 -2.19 -2.40 -34.76
N LYS A 1074 -2.81 -1.62 -35.66
CA LYS A 1074 -2.58 -1.68 -37.12
C LYS A 1074 -1.11 -1.53 -37.53
N TRP A 1075 -0.32 -0.80 -36.76
CA TRP A 1075 1.11 -0.61 -37.05
C TRP A 1075 1.88 -1.95 -37.03
N VAL A 1076 1.42 -2.95 -36.28
CA VAL A 1076 2.03 -4.29 -36.21
C VAL A 1076 1.98 -5.01 -37.57
N GLU A 1077 0.97 -4.74 -38.40
CA GLU A 1077 0.88 -5.30 -39.76
C GLU A 1077 1.97 -4.78 -40.69
N ARG A 1078 2.49 -3.58 -40.39
CA ARG A 1078 3.56 -2.93 -41.17
C ARG A 1078 4.95 -3.42 -40.77
N LEU A 1079 5.06 -4.25 -39.72
CA LEU A 1079 6.30 -4.92 -39.31
C LEU A 1079 6.69 -6.09 -40.25
N GLY A 1080 6.42 -5.96 -41.55
CA GLY A 1080 6.67 -6.96 -42.60
C GLY A 1080 8.13 -7.00 -43.00
#